data_AF-A0A2R6RVI7-F1
#
_entry.id   AF-A0A2R6RVI7-F1
#
_cell.length_a   1.000
_cell.length_b   1.000
_cell.length_c   1.000
_cell.angle_alpha   90.00
_cell.angle_beta   90.00
_cell.angle_gamma   90.00
#
_symmetry.space_group_name_H-M   'P 1'
#
loop_
_entity.id
_entity.type
_entity.pdbx_description
1 polymer ?
#
loop_
_entity_poly.entity_id
_entity_poly.type
_entity_poly.pdbx_seq_one_letter_code
_entity_poly.pdbx_strand_id
1 'polypeptide(L)'
;MAGTDNQENASVQASLEEVWYLKEISFRSTPHSAPRRFRVITQNFNGPCSFIAICNILILRGDIEIQPVERTSVSYEILAQLVGEYLLAASSGVDTSAALSIMPVTRKGMDLNPLFTGITSFRPAGEGGELKLFEHAGIQLMHGWLVDPSSPEHPVLLRVEDYDTAVNLIAEADHLSRGQLVTSEEYPSITTESNTPNAVLTPEEYQKVEDAILIRRFLDSTSSQLTYHGLFTLASSLEPGALVALFRNSHLSVLYKSTNPDDNALYTLVTDQVFMREPSVVWERLEDVDGGWSTFVDSDFVRSSPAGGDYAGETAESALAALEGDMGAMTLEERADHELARQLQSQENERAHELEAERQRETAEREQQERFAQMTREAKETREVQKKDRKTKKGEGGQSLGKHTYQDEILQETGGGEWFFVSHTDLRGILYTAAKTAGADIRTGCDVTAIDPMSRQVTLANGEIVTADIIVGADGPGGHGRETVAGHPDASTPAGITMYNATLPAKAVQEVDEIRGGPAETEVVQNAVYVWYGDGYCLYDYPMNPKGDHALHVYGPDDGQDGSWHDKPTVSLANLLGDVEPKLANFVQSASPAVRLRIRNYEELEDWIHEDSERMLIIGEAAHPFPPGSLQTFAMCLEDAAVLGKLFSHLKSEEQIPNFLWGFQDIRQERCKMAQEREVHRARLFTLKNGPEQEERDNVLRVLNNDEDADLGLYSLEEPRVLFAYDCEEQGEEWWQSWGLLRERSHQTRTKDGEVKVAMHVEVKAAHSS
;
A
#
# COMPACT_ATOMS: atom_id res chain seq x y z
N MET A 1 -14.02 45.50 7.31
CA MET A 1 -14.91 44.71 8.18
C MET A 1 -14.93 43.30 7.63
N ALA A 2 -13.81 42.58 7.78
CA ALA A 2 -13.54 41.31 7.09
C ALA A 2 -12.85 40.35 8.06
N GLY A 3 -13.47 40.09 9.21
CA GLY A 3 -12.80 39.34 10.28
C GLY A 3 -13.71 38.63 11.29
N THR A 4 -14.99 38.45 10.99
CA THR A 4 -15.93 37.78 11.93
C THR A 4 -16.61 36.54 11.33
N ASP A 5 -16.85 36.50 10.01
CA ASP A 5 -17.51 35.34 9.36
C ASP A 5 -16.63 34.08 9.27
N ASN A 6 -15.30 34.21 9.43
CA ASN A 6 -14.37 33.09 9.38
C ASN A 6 -14.23 32.35 10.73
N GLN A 7 -14.84 32.84 11.81
CA GLN A 7 -14.80 32.20 13.13
C GLN A 7 -16.05 31.36 13.43
N GLU A 8 -17.22 31.71 12.88
CA GLU A 8 -18.46 30.94 13.11
C GLU A 8 -18.51 29.67 12.25
N ASN A 9 -18.09 29.72 10.97
CA ASN A 9 -18.05 28.52 10.11
C ASN A 9 -16.98 27.51 10.56
N ALA A 10 -15.84 27.98 11.06
CA ALA A 10 -14.79 27.12 11.63
C ALA A 10 -15.24 26.38 12.92
N SER A 11 -16.22 26.94 13.65
CA SER A 11 -16.73 26.36 14.90
C SER A 11 -17.74 25.22 14.70
N VAL A 12 -18.45 25.21 13.55
CA VAL A 12 -19.46 24.19 13.21
C VAL A 12 -18.84 23.02 12.45
N GLN A 13 -17.79 23.27 11.65
CA GLN A 13 -17.01 22.24 10.95
C GLN A 13 -16.18 21.38 11.94
N ALA A 14 -15.64 21.99 13.00
CA ALA A 14 -14.92 21.26 14.06
C ALA A 14 -15.82 20.26 14.82
N SER A 15 -17.12 20.52 14.95
CA SER A 15 -18.04 19.72 15.78
C SER A 15 -18.50 18.37 15.18
N LEU A 16 -18.24 18.09 13.88
CA LEU A 16 -18.59 16.80 13.25
C LEU A 16 -17.39 15.93 12.85
N GLU A 17 -16.16 16.47 12.92
CA GLU A 17 -14.90 15.71 12.91
C GLU A 17 -14.68 14.87 14.17
N GLU A 18 -15.50 15.06 15.18
CA GLU A 18 -15.09 14.78 16.56
C GLU A 18 -15.78 13.58 17.21
N VAL A 19 -16.63 12.82 16.50
CA VAL A 19 -17.45 11.76 17.12
C VAL A 19 -16.85 10.36 16.92
N TRP A 20 -16.43 9.72 18.01
CA TRP A 20 -15.95 8.32 18.04
C TRP A 20 -16.99 7.35 18.59
N TYR A 21 -17.07 6.16 18.00
CA TYR A 21 -17.98 5.12 18.45
C TYR A 21 -17.42 4.30 19.61
N LEU A 22 -18.32 3.80 20.44
CA LEU A 22 -17.98 3.09 21.67
C LEU A 22 -18.33 1.60 21.56
N LYS A 23 -17.35 0.75 21.88
CA LYS A 23 -17.51 -0.70 21.99
C LYS A 23 -17.68 -1.09 23.47
N GLU A 24 -18.74 -1.83 23.78
CA GLU A 24 -18.93 -2.39 25.12
C GLU A 24 -18.05 -3.64 25.28
N ILE A 25 -17.20 -3.66 26.31
CA ILE A 25 -16.37 -4.80 26.66
C ILE A 25 -16.50 -5.13 28.15
N SER A 26 -16.31 -6.40 28.48
CA SER A 26 -16.15 -6.84 29.87
C SER A 26 -14.66 -6.85 30.21
N PHE A 27 -14.26 -6.23 31.31
CA PHE A 27 -12.85 -6.21 31.71
C PHE A 27 -12.68 -6.23 33.22
N ARG A 28 -11.59 -6.85 33.68
CA ARG A 28 -11.20 -6.93 35.10
C ARG A 28 -10.03 -5.97 35.33
N SER A 29 -10.35 -4.78 35.85
CA SER A 29 -9.36 -3.73 36.11
C SER A 29 -8.28 -4.17 37.13
N THR A 30 -8.62 -5.07 38.06
CA THR A 30 -7.65 -5.71 38.97
C THR A 30 -7.92 -7.22 39.09
N PRO A 31 -6.89 -8.04 39.41
CA PRO A 31 -7.02 -9.51 39.50
C PRO A 31 -8.13 -9.98 40.45
N HIS A 32 -8.46 -9.18 41.47
CA HIS A 32 -9.44 -9.50 42.52
C HIS A 32 -10.79 -8.82 42.32
N SER A 33 -10.95 -7.99 41.28
CA SER A 33 -12.20 -7.31 40.98
C SER A 33 -13.16 -8.18 40.18
N ALA A 34 -14.47 -7.99 40.42
CA ALA A 34 -15.49 -8.53 39.53
C ALA A 34 -15.37 -7.86 38.15
N PRO A 35 -15.62 -8.60 37.05
CA PRO A 35 -15.60 -8.01 35.72
C PRO A 35 -16.65 -6.91 35.64
N ARG A 36 -16.24 -5.74 35.15
CA ARG A 36 -17.10 -4.59 34.92
C ARG A 36 -17.23 -4.37 33.42
N ARG A 37 -18.36 -3.79 33.03
CA ARG A 37 -18.59 -3.36 31.65
C ARG A 37 -18.02 -1.97 31.45
N PHE A 38 -17.20 -1.83 30.42
CA PHE A 38 -16.60 -0.57 30.00
C PHE A 38 -16.99 -0.30 28.56
N ARG A 39 -17.02 0.99 28.20
CA ARG A 39 -17.20 1.44 26.83
C ARG A 39 -15.88 2.01 26.34
N VAL A 40 -15.13 1.18 25.62
CA VAL A 40 -13.88 1.61 25.01
C VAL A 40 -14.16 2.33 23.70
N ILE A 41 -13.35 3.34 23.44
CA ILE A 41 -13.42 4.17 22.24
C ILE A 41 -12.73 3.42 21.10
N THR A 42 -13.43 3.33 19.97
CA THR A 42 -12.93 2.73 18.73
C THR A 42 -12.42 3.82 17.78
N GLN A 43 -11.42 3.47 16.98
CA GLN A 43 -10.76 4.30 15.99
C GLN A 43 -11.26 3.94 14.60
N ASN A 44 -11.54 4.94 13.78
CA ASN A 44 -11.60 4.79 12.33
C ASN A 44 -10.18 4.96 11.75
N PHE A 45 -9.99 4.65 10.46
CA PHE A 45 -8.68 4.71 9.78
C PHE A 45 -7.94 6.06 9.91
N ASN A 46 -8.66 7.16 10.23
CA ASN A 46 -8.14 8.53 10.34
C ASN A 46 -8.23 9.15 11.75
N GLY A 47 -8.50 8.38 12.81
CA GLY A 47 -8.67 8.90 14.18
C GLY A 47 -7.34 9.22 14.90
N PRO A 48 -7.29 10.17 15.85
CA PRO A 48 -6.09 10.45 16.64
C PRO A 48 -5.79 9.30 17.61
N CYS A 49 -4.99 8.33 17.14
CA CYS A 49 -4.62 7.14 17.89
C CYS A 49 -4.10 7.43 19.31
N SER A 50 -3.34 8.53 19.45
CA SER A 50 -2.67 8.95 20.67
C SER A 50 -3.62 9.36 21.79
N PHE A 51 -4.65 10.14 21.48
CA PHE A 51 -5.62 10.59 22.48
C PHE A 51 -6.56 9.45 22.90
N ILE A 52 -6.96 8.61 21.94
CA ILE A 52 -7.86 7.48 22.17
C ILE A 52 -7.22 6.44 23.09
N ALA A 53 -5.92 6.15 22.92
CA ALA A 53 -5.19 5.26 23.82
C ALA A 53 -5.19 5.76 25.28
N ILE A 54 -4.96 7.07 25.49
CA ILE A 54 -5.01 7.70 26.81
C ILE A 54 -6.41 7.55 27.43
N CYS A 55 -7.45 7.91 26.68
CA CYS A 55 -8.83 7.80 27.16
C CYS A 55 -9.20 6.36 27.50
N ASN A 56 -8.86 5.39 26.65
CA ASN A 56 -9.15 3.99 26.90
C ASN A 56 -8.44 3.44 28.15
N ILE A 57 -7.20 3.85 28.42
CA ILE A 57 -6.51 3.47 29.66
C ILE A 57 -7.26 4.00 30.89
N LEU A 58 -7.64 5.28 30.89
CA LEU A 58 -8.37 5.90 32.00
C LEU A 58 -9.77 5.27 32.18
N ILE A 59 -10.46 4.93 31.09
CA ILE A 59 -11.75 4.23 31.11
C ILE A 59 -11.59 2.85 31.75
N LEU A 60 -10.59 2.06 31.35
CA LEU A 60 -10.35 0.70 31.86
C LEU A 60 -9.88 0.68 33.33
N ARG A 61 -9.24 1.77 33.79
CA ARG A 61 -8.96 2.01 35.22
C ARG A 61 -10.21 2.40 36.02
N GLY A 62 -11.25 2.90 35.34
CA GLY A 62 -12.44 3.47 35.96
C GLY A 62 -12.21 4.89 36.51
N ASP A 63 -11.18 5.56 36.01
CA ASP A 63 -10.80 6.92 36.40
C ASP A 63 -11.68 7.97 35.71
N ILE A 64 -12.13 7.67 34.49
CA ILE A 64 -13.13 8.44 33.75
C ILE A 64 -14.25 7.53 33.28
N GLU A 65 -15.46 8.08 33.14
CA GLU A 65 -16.63 7.35 32.68
C GLU A 65 -17.43 8.22 31.70
N ILE A 66 -17.78 7.63 30.56
CA ILE A 66 -18.60 8.31 29.55
C ILE A 66 -20.06 8.18 29.96
N GLN A 67 -20.69 9.31 30.32
CA GLN A 67 -22.07 9.38 30.78
C GLN A 67 -22.98 10.06 29.74
N PRO A 68 -24.21 9.57 29.48
CA PRO A 68 -24.86 8.43 30.12
C PRO A 68 -24.30 7.08 29.63
N VAL A 69 -24.39 6.03 30.45
CA VAL A 69 -23.83 4.70 30.16
C VAL A 69 -24.37 4.10 28.86
N GLU A 70 -25.58 4.49 28.44
CA GLU A 70 -26.20 4.02 27.20
C GLU A 70 -25.62 4.65 25.93
N ARG A 71 -24.82 5.72 26.05
CA ARG A 71 -24.27 6.49 24.93
C ARG A 71 -23.38 5.65 24.02
N THR A 72 -23.67 5.62 22.72
CA THR A 72 -23.00 4.77 21.71
C THR A 72 -21.84 5.47 20.99
N SER A 73 -21.71 6.79 21.12
CA SER A 73 -20.63 7.59 20.54
C SER A 73 -20.25 8.77 21.43
N VAL A 74 -19.04 9.31 21.31
CA VAL A 74 -18.53 10.39 22.16
C VAL A 74 -17.76 11.41 21.33
N SER A 75 -17.93 12.71 21.63
CA SER A 75 -17.17 13.76 20.96
C SER A 75 -15.79 14.00 21.60
N TYR A 76 -14.85 14.58 20.85
CA TYR A 76 -13.57 15.01 21.40
C TYR A 76 -13.75 16.04 22.51
N GLU A 77 -14.65 17.01 22.40
CA GLU A 77 -14.83 18.00 23.48
C GLU A 77 -15.26 17.34 24.79
N ILE A 78 -16.13 16.33 24.72
CA ILE A 78 -16.56 15.57 25.90
C ILE A 78 -15.38 14.80 26.50
N LEU A 79 -14.58 14.11 25.66
CA LEU A 79 -13.41 13.38 26.15
C LEU A 79 -12.33 14.30 26.71
N ALA A 80 -12.04 15.41 26.04
CA ALA A 80 -11.08 16.42 26.47
C ALA A 80 -11.51 17.06 27.79
N GLN A 81 -12.81 17.30 27.98
CA GLN A 81 -13.35 17.76 29.26
C GLN A 81 -13.16 16.71 30.36
N LEU A 82 -13.50 15.44 30.11
CA LEU A 82 -13.34 14.36 31.09
C LEU A 82 -11.88 14.17 31.51
N VAL A 83 -10.96 14.15 30.53
CA VAL A 83 -9.52 14.05 30.78
C VAL A 83 -9.02 15.29 31.51
N GLY A 84 -9.45 16.49 31.10
CA GLY A 84 -9.06 17.74 31.76
C GLY A 84 -9.52 17.82 33.22
N GLU A 85 -10.77 17.42 33.51
CA GLU A 85 -11.30 17.33 34.87
C GLU A 85 -10.54 16.29 35.71
N TYR A 86 -10.23 15.13 35.13
CA TYR A 86 -9.40 14.12 35.78
C TYR A 86 -8.01 14.65 36.13
N LEU A 87 -7.31 15.29 35.17
CA LEU A 87 -5.97 15.85 35.39
C LEU A 87 -5.97 16.90 36.51
N LEU A 88 -6.98 17.78 36.53
CA LEU A 88 -7.15 18.79 37.58
C LEU A 88 -7.45 18.18 38.96
N ALA A 89 -8.20 17.08 39.01
CA ALA A 89 -8.53 16.38 40.25
C ALA A 89 -7.35 15.54 40.78
N ALA A 90 -6.66 14.82 39.90
CA ALA A 90 -5.54 13.94 40.22
C ALA A 90 -4.27 14.71 40.62
N SER A 91 -4.05 15.91 40.04
CA SER A 91 -2.83 16.69 40.21
C SER A 91 -3.02 17.94 41.09
N SER A 92 -3.76 17.81 42.20
CA SER A 92 -4.04 18.95 43.10
C SER A 92 -2.74 19.61 43.61
N GLY A 93 -2.45 20.83 43.14
CA GLY A 93 -1.28 21.62 43.54
C GLY A 93 -0.06 21.56 42.60
N VAL A 94 -0.16 20.90 41.45
CA VAL A 94 0.86 20.86 40.40
C VAL A 94 0.41 21.72 39.21
N ASP A 95 1.35 22.36 38.51
CA ASP A 95 1.04 23.15 37.31
C ASP A 95 0.72 22.24 36.13
N THR A 96 -0.57 22.07 35.84
CA THR A 96 -1.08 21.27 34.71
C THR A 96 -1.16 22.05 33.39
N SER A 97 -0.74 23.32 33.36
CA SER A 97 -0.87 24.21 32.20
C SER A 97 -0.25 23.62 30.93
N ALA A 98 0.94 23.02 31.04
CA ALA A 98 1.64 22.40 29.91
C ALA A 98 0.96 21.11 29.38
N ALA A 99 0.34 20.33 30.26
CA ALA A 99 -0.40 19.12 29.87
C ALA A 99 -1.76 19.46 29.24
N LEU A 100 -2.43 20.50 29.73
CA LEU A 100 -3.70 20.96 29.16
C LEU A 100 -3.50 21.66 27.81
N SER A 101 -2.37 22.35 27.62
CA SER A 101 -2.05 23.02 26.35
C SER A 101 -1.74 22.06 25.21
N ILE A 102 -1.30 20.83 25.51
CA ILE A 102 -0.96 19.83 24.48
C ILE A 102 -2.16 18.98 24.06
N MET A 103 -3.24 18.92 24.83
CA MET A 103 -4.42 18.11 24.50
C MET A 103 -4.99 18.39 23.08
N PRO A 104 -5.11 19.65 22.61
CA PRO A 104 -5.57 19.90 21.24
C PRO A 104 -4.61 19.39 20.16
N VAL A 105 -3.31 19.36 20.46
CA VAL A 105 -2.26 18.90 19.54
C VAL A 105 -2.30 17.38 19.39
N THR A 106 -2.70 16.64 20.44
CA THR A 106 -2.85 15.18 20.39
C THR A 106 -3.87 14.68 19.34
N ARG A 107 -4.70 15.57 18.77
CA ARG A 107 -5.59 15.31 17.62
C ARG A 107 -4.85 15.04 16.31
N LYS A 108 -3.60 15.51 16.16
CA LYS A 108 -2.81 15.39 14.92
C LYS A 108 -1.65 14.40 15.05
N GLY A 109 -1.64 13.61 16.12
CA GLY A 109 -0.49 12.81 16.54
C GLY A 109 0.36 13.50 17.60
N MET A 110 1.22 12.74 18.27
CA MET A 110 2.18 13.26 19.23
C MET A 110 3.61 13.02 18.73
N ASP A 111 4.45 14.04 18.82
CA ASP A 111 5.87 13.95 18.50
C ASP A 111 6.62 13.34 19.70
N LEU A 112 6.83 12.02 19.65
CA LEU A 112 7.52 11.26 20.69
C LEU A 112 8.82 10.70 20.12
N ASN A 113 9.95 11.08 20.71
CA ASN A 113 11.26 10.57 20.33
C ASN A 113 11.75 9.52 21.36
N PRO A 114 11.64 8.21 21.07
CA PRO A 114 12.08 7.14 21.98
C PRO A 114 13.61 7.01 22.05
N LEU A 115 14.12 6.60 23.20
CA LEU A 115 15.54 6.26 23.38
C LEU A 115 15.75 4.75 23.26
N PHE A 116 16.76 4.33 22.51
CA PHE A 116 17.07 2.90 22.27
C PHE A 116 17.54 2.13 23.50
N THR A 117 17.66 2.79 24.66
CA THR A 117 18.35 2.31 25.86
C THR A 117 17.43 1.84 26.98
N GLY A 118 16.14 2.19 26.94
CA GLY A 118 15.21 1.78 27.98
C GLY A 118 13.75 1.92 27.58
N ILE A 119 12.93 0.96 28.01
CA ILE A 119 11.51 0.85 27.63
C ILE A 119 10.62 2.03 28.01
N THR A 120 11.03 2.89 28.95
CA THR A 120 10.28 4.09 29.40
C THR A 120 10.97 5.39 29.03
N SER A 121 12.03 5.33 28.22
CA SER A 121 12.93 6.46 28.00
C SER A 121 12.52 7.21 26.74
N PHE A 122 12.10 8.47 26.89
CA PHE A 122 11.74 9.36 25.78
C PHE A 122 12.44 10.71 25.93
N ARG A 123 12.85 11.30 24.82
CA ARG A 123 13.37 12.67 24.78
C ARG A 123 12.18 13.63 24.58
N PRO A 124 12.04 14.68 25.41
CA PRO A 124 10.97 15.66 25.21
C PRO A 124 11.20 16.45 23.91
N ALA A 125 10.17 16.54 23.07
CA ALA A 125 10.11 17.51 21.99
C ALA A 125 9.76 18.89 22.59
N GLY A 126 10.52 19.94 22.26
CA GLY A 126 10.22 21.32 22.69
C GLY A 126 10.12 21.52 24.22
N GLU A 127 8.96 21.99 24.71
CA GLU A 127 8.71 22.24 26.15
C GLU A 127 8.37 20.97 26.97
N GLY A 128 8.27 19.80 26.31
CA GLY A 128 8.00 18.50 26.93
C GLY A 128 6.59 18.36 27.51
N GLY A 129 5.59 18.97 26.88
CA GLY A 129 4.19 18.94 27.33
C GLY A 129 3.56 17.56 27.20
N GLU A 130 3.97 16.80 26.19
CA GLU A 130 3.51 15.45 25.84
C GLU A 130 3.84 14.47 26.97
N LEU A 131 5.09 14.45 27.44
CA LEU A 131 5.51 13.57 28.53
C LEU A 131 4.83 13.94 29.87
N LYS A 132 4.61 15.24 30.10
CA LYS A 132 3.88 15.73 31.27
C LYS A 132 2.41 15.31 31.26
N LEU A 133 1.79 15.18 30.09
CA LEU A 133 0.43 14.66 29.97
C LEU A 133 0.34 13.23 30.51
N PHE A 134 1.26 12.34 30.11
CA PHE A 134 1.32 10.97 30.62
C PHE A 134 1.64 10.93 32.12
N GLU A 135 2.59 11.75 32.58
CA GLU A 135 2.95 11.84 34.00
C GLU A 135 1.76 12.28 34.86
N HIS A 136 1.06 13.35 34.48
CA HIS A 136 -0.11 13.86 35.21
C HIS A 136 -1.34 12.95 35.07
N ALA A 137 -1.46 12.22 33.97
CA ALA A 137 -2.48 11.19 33.81
C ALA A 137 -2.16 9.90 34.59
N GLY A 138 -0.97 9.77 35.17
CA GLY A 138 -0.51 8.55 35.84
C GLY A 138 -0.39 7.36 34.89
N ILE A 139 -0.16 7.60 33.59
CA ILE A 139 -0.03 6.56 32.56
C ILE A 139 1.46 6.37 32.28
N GLN A 140 1.94 5.13 32.39
CA GLN A 140 3.30 4.82 31.97
C GLN A 140 3.34 4.75 30.44
N LEU A 141 4.18 5.59 29.83
CA LEU A 141 4.48 5.54 28.41
C LEU A 141 5.66 4.59 28.20
N MET A 142 5.51 3.60 27.32
CA MET A 142 6.52 2.58 27.06
C MET A 142 6.70 2.32 25.56
N HIS A 143 7.88 1.84 25.16
CA HIS A 143 8.15 1.34 23.80
C HIS A 143 9.07 0.11 23.85
N GLY A 144 9.10 -0.65 22.77
CA GLY A 144 9.95 -1.84 22.63
C GLY A 144 11.09 -1.67 21.63
N TRP A 145 11.36 -0.44 21.17
CA TRP A 145 12.44 -0.16 20.22
C TRP A 145 13.81 -0.09 20.90
N LEU A 146 14.30 -1.22 21.41
CA LEU A 146 15.56 -1.29 22.14
C LEU A 146 16.64 -1.98 21.32
N VAL A 147 17.87 -1.47 21.42
CA VAL A 147 19.03 -2.17 20.87
C VAL A 147 19.42 -3.34 21.78
N ASP A 148 19.73 -4.51 21.19
CA ASP A 148 20.21 -5.67 21.93
C ASP A 148 21.66 -5.43 22.41
N PRO A 149 21.99 -5.54 23.71
CA PRO A 149 23.36 -5.42 24.23
C PRO A 149 24.41 -6.32 23.58
N SER A 150 23.98 -7.41 22.94
CA SER A 150 24.83 -8.38 22.25
C SER A 150 25.07 -8.03 20.78
N SER A 151 24.33 -7.05 20.24
CA SER A 151 24.42 -6.63 18.83
C SER A 151 25.62 -5.71 18.58
N PRO A 152 26.20 -5.74 17.36
CA PRO A 152 27.30 -4.85 17.00
C PRO A 152 26.90 -3.36 16.96
N GLU A 153 25.61 -3.05 16.82
CA GLU A 153 25.08 -1.68 16.77
C GLU A 153 24.96 -1.04 18.17
N HIS A 154 24.90 -1.84 19.23
CA HIS A 154 24.71 -1.38 20.63
C HIS A 154 25.66 -0.27 21.10
N PRO A 155 27.00 -0.36 20.90
CA PRO A 155 27.91 0.68 21.37
C PRO A 155 27.68 2.03 20.69
N VAL A 156 27.19 2.04 19.46
CA VAL A 156 26.91 3.26 18.68
C VAL A 156 25.57 3.86 19.11
N LEU A 157 24.54 3.03 19.20
CA LEU A 157 23.20 3.45 19.62
C LEU A 157 23.16 3.91 21.08
N LEU A 158 24.06 3.43 21.94
CA LEU A 158 24.26 4.00 23.29
C LEU A 158 24.88 5.41 23.29
N ARG A 159 25.65 5.79 22.26
CA ARG A 159 26.22 7.15 22.17
C ARG A 159 25.24 8.15 21.61
N VAL A 160 24.41 7.70 20.68
CA VAL A 160 23.41 8.51 19.98
C VAL A 160 22.11 8.60 20.79
N GLU A 161 21.80 7.55 21.54
CA GLU A 161 20.71 7.40 22.51
C GLU A 161 19.29 7.40 21.92
N ASP A 162 18.96 8.23 20.93
CA ASP A 162 17.60 8.45 20.41
C ASP A 162 17.51 8.54 18.88
N TYR A 163 16.28 8.44 18.37
CA TYR A 163 15.98 8.39 16.94
C TYR A 163 16.38 9.66 16.19
N ASP A 164 16.02 10.85 16.70
CA ASP A 164 16.35 12.10 16.02
C ASP A 164 17.86 12.30 15.89
N THR A 165 18.61 12.01 16.96
CA THR A 165 20.07 12.11 16.94
C THR A 165 20.68 11.09 15.98
N ALA A 166 20.10 9.90 15.86
CA ALA A 166 20.49 8.87 14.90
C ALA A 166 20.30 9.32 13.45
N VAL A 167 19.11 9.85 13.13
CA VAL A 167 18.79 10.37 11.80
C VAL A 167 19.68 11.58 11.46
N ASN A 168 19.90 12.47 12.41
CA ASN A 168 20.80 13.61 12.22
C ASN A 168 22.24 13.16 11.95
N LEU A 169 22.74 12.14 12.67
CA LEU A 169 24.09 11.61 12.42
C LEU A 169 24.20 10.97 11.05
N ILE A 170 23.17 10.25 10.59
CA ILE A 170 23.10 9.71 9.22
C ILE A 170 23.16 10.85 8.20
N ALA A 171 22.37 11.90 8.38
CA ALA A 171 22.36 13.06 7.48
C ALA A 171 23.71 13.81 7.46
N GLU A 172 24.35 13.99 8.62
CA GLU A 172 25.70 14.56 8.71
C GLU A 172 26.74 13.70 8.01
N ALA A 173 26.69 12.38 8.21
CA ALA A 173 27.63 11.44 7.60
C ALA A 173 27.42 11.35 6.08
N ASP A 174 26.18 11.44 5.61
CA ASP A 174 25.87 11.49 4.19
C ASP A 174 26.40 12.78 3.54
N HIS A 175 26.28 13.92 4.22
CA HIS A 175 26.89 15.17 3.78
C HIS A 175 28.44 15.07 3.72
N LEU A 176 29.07 14.44 4.73
CA LEU A 176 30.51 14.23 4.79
C LEU A 176 31.03 13.27 3.70
N SER A 177 30.24 12.23 3.39
CA SER A 177 30.53 11.27 2.33
C SER A 177 30.07 11.73 0.94
N ARG A 178 29.53 12.95 0.83
CA ARG A 178 29.01 13.56 -0.41
C ARG A 178 27.95 12.70 -1.11
N GLY A 179 27.06 12.08 -0.34
CA GLY A 179 26.00 11.22 -0.85
C GLY A 179 26.41 9.76 -1.07
N GLN A 180 27.64 9.35 -0.72
CA GLN A 180 28.07 7.95 -0.88
C GLN A 180 27.42 6.99 0.13
N LEU A 181 27.01 7.49 1.30
CA LEU A 181 26.27 6.70 2.30
C LEU A 181 24.86 6.31 1.84
N VAL A 182 24.26 7.08 0.92
CA VAL A 182 22.97 6.78 0.27
C VAL A 182 23.11 5.77 -0.88
N THR A 183 24.34 5.48 -1.36
CA THR A 183 24.56 4.68 -2.58
C THR A 183 25.06 3.25 -2.39
N SER A 184 25.42 2.81 -1.18
CA SER A 184 26.07 1.50 -0.99
C SER A 184 25.40 0.64 0.08
N GLU A 185 24.74 -0.44 -0.34
CA GLU A 185 24.36 -1.58 0.50
C GLU A 185 25.57 -2.49 0.86
N GLU A 186 26.76 -2.22 0.30
CA GLU A 186 28.01 -2.86 0.71
C GLU A 186 28.81 -2.00 1.70
N TYR A 187 29.30 -2.63 2.78
CA TYR A 187 30.24 -2.04 3.74
C TYR A 187 31.44 -1.40 3.00
N PRO A 188 31.69 -0.08 3.15
CA PRO A 188 32.85 0.54 2.54
C PRO A 188 34.11 -0.02 3.20
N SER A 189 34.81 -0.88 2.47
CA SER A 189 36.20 -1.21 2.77
C SER A 189 37.01 0.05 2.53
N ILE A 190 37.23 0.85 3.58
CA ILE A 190 38.16 1.99 3.55
C ILE A 190 39.57 1.42 3.38
N THR A 191 39.92 1.07 2.15
CA THR A 191 41.29 0.74 1.77
C THR A 191 42.06 2.05 1.63
N THR A 192 43.18 2.11 2.32
CA THR A 192 43.99 3.30 2.60
C THR A 192 44.76 3.84 1.40
N GLU A 193 44.41 3.45 0.16
CA GLU A 193 45.19 3.79 -1.03
C GLU A 193 44.29 4.09 -2.24
N SER A 194 43.85 5.33 -2.39
CA SER A 194 43.53 5.87 -3.71
C SER A 194 44.04 7.31 -3.88
N ASN A 195 44.78 7.50 -4.96
CA ASN A 195 45.50 8.72 -5.33
C ASN A 195 44.56 9.69 -6.07
N THR A 196 43.96 10.67 -5.39
CA THR A 196 43.64 12.03 -5.90
C THR A 196 43.28 12.97 -4.72
N PRO A 197 43.50 14.28 -4.81
CA PRO A 197 43.81 15.13 -3.65
C PRO A 197 42.60 15.49 -2.76
N ASN A 198 42.46 14.73 -1.67
CA ASN A 198 42.21 15.12 -0.27
C ASN A 198 41.25 16.30 0.01
N ALA A 199 40.00 15.97 0.36
CA ALA A 199 39.60 16.22 1.74
C ALA A 199 39.86 14.90 2.47
N VAL A 200 41.01 14.78 3.16
CA VAL A 200 41.22 13.63 4.05
C VAL A 200 40.19 13.79 5.14
N LEU A 201 39.18 12.90 5.18
CA LEU A 201 38.28 12.85 6.32
C LEU A 201 39.17 12.66 7.55
N THR A 202 38.99 13.54 8.52
CA THR A 202 39.64 13.41 9.82
C THR A 202 39.25 12.06 10.43
N PRO A 203 40.06 11.52 11.35
CA PRO A 203 39.70 10.28 12.05
C PRO A 203 38.31 10.36 12.73
N GLU A 204 37.90 11.55 13.14
CA GLU A 204 36.57 11.82 13.72
C GLU A 204 35.46 11.72 12.67
N GLU A 205 35.67 12.25 11.46
CA GLU A 205 34.69 12.15 10.36
C GLU A 205 34.56 10.72 9.82
N TYR A 206 35.65 9.96 9.78
CA TYR A 206 35.60 8.53 9.44
C TYR A 206 34.77 7.73 10.44
N GLN A 207 34.94 7.99 11.74
CA GLN A 207 34.14 7.34 12.77
C GLN A 207 32.65 7.67 12.64
N LYS A 208 32.30 8.93 12.31
CA LYS A 208 30.90 9.32 12.07
C LYS A 208 30.25 8.54 10.92
N VAL A 209 31.01 8.28 9.85
CA VAL A 209 30.52 7.50 8.70
C VAL A 209 30.30 6.04 9.08
N GLU A 210 31.24 5.42 9.81
CA GLU A 210 31.10 4.04 10.28
C GLU A 210 29.92 3.89 11.26
N ASP A 211 29.77 4.84 12.18
CA ASP A 211 28.66 4.88 13.13
C ASP A 211 27.31 5.02 12.42
N ALA A 212 27.22 5.88 11.41
CA ALA A 212 26.00 6.08 10.62
C ALA A 212 25.55 4.81 9.88
N ILE A 213 26.48 3.99 9.37
CA ILE A 213 26.17 2.71 8.70
C ILE A 213 25.51 1.73 9.68
N LEU A 214 26.08 1.61 10.89
CA LEU A 214 25.56 0.71 11.93
C LEU A 214 24.16 1.16 12.41
N ILE A 215 23.95 2.46 12.57
CA ILE A 215 22.65 3.02 12.94
C ILE A 215 21.63 2.77 11.82
N ARG A 216 22.01 3.02 10.56
CA ARG A 216 21.12 2.83 9.40
C ARG A 216 20.63 1.39 9.32
N ARG A 217 21.56 0.43 9.43
CA ARG A 217 21.25 -1.00 9.49
C ARG A 217 20.26 -1.33 10.59
N PHE A 218 20.48 -0.81 11.80
CA PHE A 218 19.55 -1.02 12.91
C PHE A 218 18.15 -0.49 12.57
N LEU A 219 18.04 0.76 12.12
CA LEU A 219 16.75 1.38 11.79
C LEU A 219 16.01 0.62 10.67
N ASP A 220 16.70 0.22 9.61
CA ASP A 220 16.10 -0.50 8.48
C ASP A 220 15.62 -1.90 8.91
N SER A 221 16.41 -2.60 9.75
CA SER A 221 16.05 -3.92 10.31
C SER A 221 14.96 -3.89 11.40
N THR A 222 14.59 -2.71 11.90
CA THR A 222 13.64 -2.53 13.01
C THR A 222 12.60 -1.46 12.70
N SER A 223 12.15 -1.43 11.44
CA SER A 223 11.18 -0.45 10.91
C SER A 223 9.83 -0.47 11.64
N SER A 224 9.48 -1.60 12.26
CA SER A 224 8.29 -1.77 13.12
C SER A 224 8.37 -1.08 14.50
N GLN A 225 9.48 -0.39 14.78
CA GLN A 225 9.79 0.27 16.07
C GLN A 225 9.63 -0.67 17.29
N LEU A 226 9.89 -1.96 17.09
CA LEU A 226 9.88 -2.99 18.10
C LEU A 226 11.06 -3.92 17.80
N THR A 227 11.72 -4.43 18.84
CA THR A 227 12.78 -5.45 18.68
C THR A 227 12.47 -6.64 19.56
N TYR A 228 13.01 -7.83 19.25
CA TYR A 228 12.84 -8.99 20.13
C TYR A 228 13.38 -8.72 21.53
N HIS A 229 14.57 -8.11 21.63
CA HIS A 229 15.14 -7.69 22.91
C HIS A 229 14.19 -6.75 23.68
N GLY A 230 13.61 -5.77 23.00
CA GLY A 230 12.63 -4.86 23.60
C GLY A 230 11.32 -5.55 24.00
N LEU A 231 10.80 -6.47 23.17
CA LEU A 231 9.60 -7.25 23.48
C LEU A 231 9.80 -8.12 24.73
N PHE A 232 10.92 -8.84 24.83
CA PHE A 232 11.27 -9.61 26.02
C PHE A 232 11.46 -8.72 27.25
N THR A 233 12.04 -7.53 27.08
CA THR A 233 12.23 -6.56 28.16
C THR A 233 10.88 -6.02 28.65
N LEU A 234 9.97 -5.65 27.75
CA LEU A 234 8.59 -5.27 28.08
C LEU A 234 7.90 -6.41 28.84
N ALA A 235 7.91 -7.63 28.30
CA ALA A 235 7.27 -8.77 28.94
C ALA A 235 7.85 -9.07 30.33
N SER A 236 9.14 -8.83 30.56
CA SER A 236 9.79 -9.07 31.85
C SER A 236 9.60 -7.93 32.86
N SER A 237 9.51 -6.68 32.40
CA SER A 237 9.45 -5.49 33.23
C SER A 237 8.03 -5.06 33.60
N LEU A 238 7.02 -5.33 32.76
CA LEU A 238 5.64 -5.01 33.10
C LEU A 238 5.15 -5.87 34.27
N GLU A 239 4.45 -5.26 35.22
CA GLU A 239 3.76 -5.98 36.29
C GLU A 239 2.45 -6.60 35.74
N PRO A 240 2.09 -7.83 36.15
CA PRO A 240 0.81 -8.44 35.77
C PRO A 240 -0.38 -7.55 36.15
N GLY A 241 -1.26 -7.27 35.19
CA GLY A 241 -2.41 -6.37 35.36
C GLY A 241 -2.13 -4.90 35.08
N ALA A 242 -0.91 -4.52 34.73
CA ALA A 242 -0.59 -3.15 34.36
C ALA A 242 -1.26 -2.76 33.02
N LEU A 243 -1.82 -1.55 32.97
CA LEU A 243 -2.31 -0.87 31.76
C LEU A 243 -1.39 0.31 31.46
N VAL A 244 -0.67 0.22 30.34
CA VAL A 244 0.33 1.21 29.91
C VAL A 244 0.06 1.64 28.47
N ALA A 245 0.62 2.78 28.06
CA ALA A 245 0.58 3.22 26.68
C ALA A 245 1.82 2.70 25.94
N LEU A 246 1.63 1.92 24.87
CA LEU A 246 2.70 1.39 24.03
C LEU A 246 2.85 2.27 22.79
N PHE A 247 4.05 2.79 22.57
CA PHE A 247 4.45 3.48 21.35
C PHE A 247 5.10 2.51 20.37
N ARG A 248 4.51 2.38 19.18
CA ARG A 248 4.96 1.51 18.08
C ARG A 248 4.48 2.09 16.75
N ASN A 249 5.32 2.07 15.71
CA ASN A 249 5.01 2.62 14.37
C ASN A 249 4.51 4.06 14.40
N SER A 250 5.05 4.90 15.28
CA SER A 250 4.57 6.28 15.48
C SER A 250 3.12 6.40 15.97
N HIS A 251 2.52 5.29 16.42
CA HIS A 251 1.18 5.21 16.99
C HIS A 251 1.23 4.80 18.47
N LEU A 252 0.17 5.13 19.20
CA LEU A 252 -0.01 4.68 20.59
C LEU A 252 -1.18 3.71 20.70
N SER A 253 -0.93 2.62 21.40
CA SER A 253 -1.94 1.60 21.71
C SER A 253 -1.97 1.31 23.21
N VAL A 254 -3.05 0.69 23.68
CA VAL A 254 -3.17 0.24 25.07
C VAL A 254 -2.50 -1.12 25.19
N LEU A 255 -1.50 -1.24 26.05
CA LEU A 255 -0.82 -2.49 26.35
C LEU A 255 -1.20 -2.99 27.74
N TYR A 256 -1.53 -4.27 27.82
CA TYR A 256 -1.92 -4.98 29.02
C TYR A 256 -1.08 -6.24 29.20
N LYS A 257 -0.66 -6.53 30.43
CA LYS A 257 -0.03 -7.81 30.78
C LYS A 257 -1.01 -8.68 31.55
N SER A 258 -1.19 -9.93 31.12
CA SER A 258 -2.12 -10.86 31.75
C SER A 258 -1.80 -11.08 33.23
N THR A 259 -2.86 -11.14 34.05
CA THR A 259 -2.77 -11.48 35.47
C THR A 259 -2.73 -12.98 35.73
N ASN A 260 -2.94 -13.80 34.69
CA ASN A 260 -2.90 -15.24 34.82
C ASN A 260 -1.44 -15.70 34.99
N PRO A 261 -1.06 -16.33 36.11
CA PRO A 261 0.32 -16.76 36.34
C PRO A 261 0.82 -17.80 35.32
N ASP A 262 -0.09 -18.49 34.61
CA ASP A 262 0.24 -19.45 33.56
C ASP A 262 0.38 -18.79 32.17
N ASP A 263 0.11 -17.49 32.04
CA ASP A 263 0.13 -16.74 30.78
C ASP A 263 0.88 -15.41 30.94
N ASN A 264 2.13 -15.37 30.48
CA ASN A 264 2.99 -14.18 30.51
C ASN A 264 2.86 -13.30 29.25
N ALA A 265 1.81 -13.51 28.44
CA ALA A 265 1.62 -12.77 27.20
C ALA A 265 1.28 -11.28 27.44
N LEU A 266 1.67 -10.49 26.45
CA LEU A 266 1.32 -9.09 26.31
C LEU A 266 0.13 -8.96 25.35
N TYR A 267 -0.77 -8.04 25.65
CA TYR A 267 -2.02 -7.85 24.93
C TYR A 267 -2.20 -6.39 24.54
N THR A 268 -2.49 -6.13 23.27
CA THR A 268 -2.89 -4.82 22.75
C THR A 268 -4.41 -4.74 22.66
N LEU A 269 -5.00 -3.62 23.07
CA LEU A 269 -6.45 -3.43 22.94
C LEU A 269 -6.81 -3.22 21.47
N VAL A 270 -7.74 -4.03 20.95
CA VAL A 270 -8.25 -3.85 19.60
C VAL A 270 -9.20 -2.67 19.60
N THR A 271 -8.76 -1.57 19.00
CA THR A 271 -9.56 -0.35 18.89
C THR A 271 -10.15 -0.13 17.50
N ASP A 272 -9.87 -1.02 16.55
CA ASP A 272 -10.36 -0.89 15.18
C ASP A 272 -11.90 -0.95 15.12
N GLN A 273 -12.50 0.01 14.42
CA GLN A 273 -13.95 0.13 14.36
C GLN A 273 -14.62 -1.06 13.66
N VAL A 274 -13.89 -1.77 12.79
CA VAL A 274 -14.38 -2.99 12.11
C VAL A 274 -14.81 -4.05 13.12
N PHE A 275 -14.12 -4.15 14.26
CA PHE A 275 -14.45 -5.11 15.32
C PHE A 275 -15.47 -4.58 16.33
N MET A 276 -16.08 -3.40 16.13
CA MET A 276 -16.98 -2.78 17.12
C MET A 276 -18.10 -3.73 17.60
N ARG A 277 -18.63 -4.55 16.69
CA ARG A 277 -19.76 -5.46 16.96
C ARG A 277 -19.35 -6.89 17.28
N GLU A 278 -18.06 -7.18 17.26
CA GLU A 278 -17.55 -8.53 17.49
C GLU A 278 -17.14 -8.70 18.97
N PRO A 279 -17.97 -9.30 19.83
CA PRO A 279 -17.66 -9.44 21.26
C PRO A 279 -16.51 -10.42 21.51
N SER A 280 -16.19 -11.30 20.56
CA SER A 280 -15.07 -12.23 20.70
C SER A 280 -13.72 -11.56 20.42
N VAL A 281 -13.64 -10.37 19.82
CA VAL A 281 -12.37 -9.71 19.51
C VAL A 281 -12.19 -8.48 20.38
N VAL A 282 -11.47 -8.60 21.50
CA VAL A 282 -11.25 -7.48 22.44
C VAL A 282 -9.77 -7.14 22.52
N TRP A 283 -8.92 -8.14 22.60
CA TRP A 283 -7.48 -7.97 22.68
C TRP A 283 -6.79 -8.74 21.56
N GLU A 284 -5.60 -8.29 21.22
CA GLU A 284 -4.67 -8.95 20.31
C GLU A 284 -3.42 -9.32 21.10
N ARG A 285 -2.89 -10.54 20.89
CA ARG A 285 -1.65 -10.98 21.54
C ARG A 285 -0.45 -10.40 20.80
N LEU A 286 0.44 -9.75 21.53
CA LEU A 286 1.72 -9.24 21.02
C LEU A 286 2.80 -10.32 21.16
N GLU A 287 2.95 -11.16 20.14
CA GLU A 287 3.86 -12.32 20.15
C GLU A 287 5.10 -12.15 19.26
N ASP A 288 5.03 -11.26 18.26
CA ASP A 288 6.10 -11.00 17.31
C ASP A 288 6.40 -9.51 17.12
N VAL A 289 7.47 -9.23 16.37
CA VAL A 289 7.96 -7.88 16.11
C VAL A 289 7.26 -7.27 14.88
N ASP A 290 6.79 -8.09 13.95
CA ASP A 290 6.30 -7.67 12.63
C ASP A 290 4.77 -7.77 12.47
N GLY A 291 4.04 -8.32 13.45
CA GLY A 291 2.58 -8.45 13.42
C GLY A 291 2.05 -9.56 12.50
N GLY A 292 2.91 -10.46 12.02
CA GLY A 292 2.55 -11.57 11.12
C GLY A 292 1.78 -12.71 11.78
N TRP A 293 1.77 -12.79 13.12
CA TRP A 293 1.14 -13.85 13.90
C TRP A 293 0.05 -13.32 14.87
N SER A 294 -0.74 -12.33 14.45
CA SER A 294 -1.77 -11.71 15.28
C SER A 294 -2.85 -12.71 15.74
N THR A 295 -2.89 -13.02 17.04
CA THR A 295 -3.94 -13.87 17.63
C THR A 295 -4.91 -13.00 18.42
N PHE A 296 -6.17 -12.94 17.97
CA PHE A 296 -7.24 -12.25 18.68
C PHE A 296 -7.84 -13.09 19.81
N VAL A 297 -8.20 -12.42 20.90
CA VAL A 297 -8.81 -13.01 22.08
C VAL A 297 -9.97 -12.15 22.59
N ASP A 298 -10.90 -12.79 23.31
CA ASP A 298 -12.04 -12.12 23.92
C ASP A 298 -11.70 -11.41 25.24
N SER A 299 -12.73 -10.88 25.91
CA SER A 299 -12.64 -10.24 27.24
C SER A 299 -12.02 -11.12 28.34
N ASP A 300 -12.06 -12.43 28.21
CA ASP A 300 -11.53 -13.40 29.16
C ASP A 300 -10.18 -13.98 28.70
N PHE A 301 -9.55 -13.37 27.69
CA PHE A 301 -8.27 -13.77 27.08
C PHE A 301 -8.31 -15.20 26.49
N VAL A 302 -9.51 -15.68 26.17
CA VAL A 302 -9.67 -16.96 25.48
C VAL A 302 -9.46 -16.70 24.00
N ARG A 303 -8.67 -17.58 23.35
CA ARG A 303 -8.45 -17.50 21.91
C ARG A 303 -9.78 -17.53 21.20
N SER A 304 -10.05 -16.45 20.48
CA SER A 304 -11.23 -16.35 19.67
C SER A 304 -10.92 -17.06 18.37
N SER A 305 -11.64 -18.15 18.12
CA SER A 305 -11.90 -18.54 16.75
C SER A 305 -13.13 -17.71 16.38
N PRO A 306 -13.03 -16.73 15.46
CA PRO A 306 -14.22 -16.14 14.88
C PRO A 306 -15.15 -17.30 14.52
N ALA A 307 -16.43 -17.19 14.86
CA ALA A 307 -17.40 -18.22 14.49
C ALA A 307 -17.51 -18.24 12.96
N GLY A 308 -16.63 -18.99 12.30
CA GLY A 308 -16.34 -18.87 10.88
C GLY A 308 -14.84 -18.74 10.64
N GLY A 309 -14.19 -19.87 10.32
CA GLY A 309 -13.17 -19.80 9.28
C GLY A 309 -13.92 -19.45 8.01
N ASP A 310 -13.43 -18.45 7.28
CA ASP A 310 -14.21 -17.62 6.36
C ASP A 310 -15.34 -16.84 7.05
N TYR A 311 -15.56 -15.60 6.60
CA TYR A 311 -16.76 -14.80 6.79
C TYR A 311 -17.98 -15.54 7.36
N ALA A 312 -18.50 -15.09 8.52
CA ALA A 312 -19.90 -14.71 8.73
C ALA A 312 -20.31 -14.74 10.21
N GLY A 313 -20.86 -13.62 10.70
CA GLY A 313 -21.39 -13.53 12.05
C GLY A 313 -22.63 -12.66 12.25
N GLU A 314 -22.75 -11.49 11.63
CA GLU A 314 -24.02 -10.76 11.42
C GLU A 314 -23.81 -9.72 10.30
N THR A 315 -24.69 -9.70 9.31
CA THR A 315 -24.59 -8.82 8.13
C THR A 315 -24.61 -7.34 8.50
N ALA A 316 -23.90 -6.52 7.71
CA ALA A 316 -23.97 -5.06 7.75
C ALA A 316 -25.42 -4.54 7.80
N GLU A 317 -26.41 -5.26 7.25
CA GLU A 317 -27.85 -4.97 7.33
C GLU A 317 -28.46 -5.01 8.74
N SER A 318 -28.02 -5.91 9.64
CA SER A 318 -28.46 -5.97 11.06
C SER A 318 -27.92 -4.77 11.83
N ALA A 319 -26.65 -4.44 11.52
CA ALA A 319 -25.99 -3.29 12.08
C ALA A 319 -26.68 -1.97 11.72
N LEU A 320 -27.22 -1.95 10.53
CA LEU A 320 -27.91 -0.84 9.94
C LEU A 320 -29.34 -0.67 10.42
N ALA A 321 -30.07 -1.77 10.59
CA ALA A 321 -31.41 -1.76 11.18
C ALA A 321 -31.38 -1.22 12.63
N ALA A 322 -30.28 -1.46 13.36
CA ALA A 322 -30.05 -0.89 14.68
C ALA A 322 -29.77 0.63 14.64
N LEU A 323 -29.03 1.11 13.62
CA LEU A 323 -28.79 2.54 13.38
C LEU A 323 -30.05 3.28 12.88
N GLU A 324 -30.90 2.62 12.08
CA GLU A 324 -32.22 3.12 11.67
C GLU A 324 -33.18 3.22 12.86
N GLY A 325 -33.06 2.31 13.83
CA GLY A 325 -33.78 2.36 15.10
C GLY A 325 -33.42 3.59 15.95
N ASP A 326 -32.12 3.95 16.01
CA ASP A 326 -31.63 5.12 16.75
C ASP A 326 -31.92 6.44 16.01
N MET A 327 -31.84 6.46 14.67
CA MET A 327 -32.24 7.64 13.89
C MET A 327 -33.73 7.95 14.06
N GLY A 328 -34.59 6.95 14.23
CA GLY A 328 -36.03 7.11 14.47
C GLY A 328 -36.40 7.97 15.68
N ALA A 329 -35.46 8.20 16.61
CA ALA A 329 -35.64 9.02 17.81
C ALA A 329 -35.22 10.49 17.65
N MET A 330 -34.50 10.84 16.57
CA MET A 330 -33.97 12.20 16.34
C MET A 330 -34.96 13.09 15.57
N THR A 331 -34.90 14.40 15.81
CA THR A 331 -35.75 15.38 15.13
C THR A 331 -35.26 15.65 13.69
N LEU A 332 -36.15 16.17 12.84
CA LEU A 332 -35.84 16.47 11.42
C LEU A 332 -34.73 17.52 11.25
N GLU A 333 -34.58 18.45 12.19
CA GLU A 333 -33.50 19.45 12.19
C GLU A 333 -32.14 18.81 12.48
N GLU A 334 -32.05 17.95 13.50
CA GLU A 334 -30.79 17.29 13.89
C GLU A 334 -30.24 16.36 12.79
N ARG A 335 -31.10 15.82 11.92
CA ARG A 335 -30.68 14.99 10.78
C ARG A 335 -30.09 15.82 9.63
N ALA A 336 -30.63 17.01 9.36
CA ALA A 336 -30.19 17.86 8.26
C ALA A 336 -28.82 18.51 8.56
N ASP A 337 -28.60 18.94 9.81
CA ASP A 337 -27.31 19.51 10.25
C ASP A 337 -26.18 18.47 10.20
N HIS A 338 -26.50 17.22 10.57
CA HIS A 338 -25.55 16.11 10.54
C HIS A 338 -25.18 15.69 9.10
N GLU A 339 -26.09 15.84 8.14
CA GLU A 339 -25.84 15.53 6.73
C GLU A 339 -24.99 16.61 6.06
N LEU A 340 -25.28 17.89 6.34
CA LEU A 340 -24.55 19.03 5.81
C LEU A 340 -23.10 19.07 6.28
N ALA A 341 -22.87 18.80 7.56
CA ALA A 341 -21.53 18.81 8.12
C ALA A 341 -20.65 17.66 7.62
N ARG A 342 -21.25 16.48 7.36
CA ARG A 342 -20.53 15.37 6.73
C ARG A 342 -20.11 15.68 5.30
N GLN A 343 -20.89 16.52 4.60
CA GLN A 343 -20.58 16.97 3.24
C GLN A 343 -19.46 18.01 3.21
N LEU A 344 -19.45 18.93 4.17
CA LEU A 344 -18.38 19.93 4.35
C LEU A 344 -17.05 19.27 4.76
N GLN A 345 -17.12 18.22 5.58
CA GLN A 345 -15.97 17.41 5.99
C GLN A 345 -15.24 16.74 4.82
N SER A 346 -16.01 16.19 3.88
CA SER A 346 -15.49 15.49 2.70
C SER A 346 -14.71 16.43 1.78
N GLN A 347 -15.28 17.61 1.51
CA GLN A 347 -14.69 18.59 0.60
C GLN A 347 -13.40 19.23 1.13
N GLU A 348 -13.24 19.27 2.45
CA GLU A 348 -12.04 19.85 3.06
C GLU A 348 -10.89 18.85 3.17
N ASN A 349 -11.21 17.57 3.39
CA ASN A 349 -10.24 16.46 3.32
C ASN A 349 -9.69 16.28 1.90
N GLU A 350 -10.52 16.37 0.86
CA GLU A 350 -10.07 16.32 -0.55
C GLU A 350 -9.04 17.42 -0.85
N ARG A 351 -9.33 18.66 -0.45
CA ARG A 351 -8.40 19.79 -0.64
C ARG A 351 -7.09 19.66 0.13
N ALA A 352 -7.13 19.07 1.33
CA ALA A 352 -5.91 18.84 2.11
C ALA A 352 -5.02 17.78 1.45
N HIS A 353 -5.64 16.71 0.91
CA HIS A 353 -4.96 15.64 0.19
C HIS A 353 -4.28 16.15 -1.09
N GLU A 354 -4.96 17.01 -1.85
CA GLU A 354 -4.41 17.66 -3.04
C GLU A 354 -3.14 18.48 -2.73
N LEU A 355 -3.18 19.30 -1.68
CA LEU A 355 -2.08 20.17 -1.25
C LEU A 355 -0.86 19.43 -0.68
N GLU A 356 -1.05 18.21 -0.21
CA GLU A 356 0.00 17.34 0.32
C GLU A 356 0.61 16.49 -0.80
N ALA A 357 -0.22 15.98 -1.71
CA ALA A 357 0.21 15.28 -2.92
C ALA A 357 1.04 16.20 -3.84
N GLU A 358 0.66 17.47 -4.00
CA GLU A 358 1.39 18.45 -4.81
C GLU A 358 2.80 18.73 -4.24
N ARG A 359 2.92 18.86 -2.91
CA ARG A 359 4.21 19.03 -2.23
C ARG A 359 5.11 17.80 -2.31
N GLN A 360 4.53 16.60 -2.25
CA GLN A 360 5.29 15.36 -2.42
C GLN A 360 5.78 15.18 -3.86
N ARG A 361 4.96 15.54 -4.86
CA ARG A 361 5.35 15.53 -6.28
C ARG A 361 6.50 16.50 -6.58
N GLU A 362 6.44 17.74 -6.08
CA GLU A 362 7.52 18.72 -6.26
C GLU A 362 8.85 18.27 -5.62
N THR A 363 8.78 17.58 -4.48
CA THR A 363 9.96 17.09 -3.78
C THR A 363 10.58 15.90 -4.52
N ALA A 364 9.75 14.96 -4.98
CA ALA A 364 10.19 13.78 -5.75
C ALA A 364 10.80 14.15 -7.12
N GLU A 365 10.21 15.10 -7.85
CA GLU A 365 10.77 15.56 -9.13
C GLU A 365 12.14 16.21 -8.97
N ARG A 366 12.34 16.97 -7.88
CA ARG A 366 13.60 17.62 -7.59
C ARG A 366 14.70 16.62 -7.21
N GLU A 367 14.36 15.60 -6.42
CA GLU A 367 15.28 14.50 -6.10
C GLU A 367 15.63 13.65 -7.34
N GLN A 368 14.67 13.43 -8.25
CA GLN A 368 14.88 12.66 -9.47
C GLN A 368 15.80 13.41 -10.47
N GLN A 369 15.65 14.74 -10.58
CA GLN A 369 16.54 15.57 -11.41
C GLN A 369 17.97 15.65 -10.84
N GLU A 370 18.11 15.72 -9.51
CA GLU A 370 19.42 15.73 -8.84
C GLU A 370 20.14 14.38 -9.00
N ARG A 371 19.42 13.25 -8.85
CA ARG A 371 19.96 11.89 -9.11
C ARG A 371 20.39 11.70 -10.57
N PHE A 372 19.60 12.17 -11.53
CA PHE A 372 19.95 12.05 -12.96
C PHE A 372 21.20 12.88 -13.34
N ALA A 373 21.35 14.07 -12.74
CA ALA A 373 22.53 14.91 -12.95
C ALA A 373 23.80 14.30 -12.35
N GLN A 374 23.68 13.59 -11.21
CA GLN A 374 24.78 12.89 -10.54
C GLN A 374 25.24 11.65 -11.32
N MET A 375 24.31 10.79 -11.74
CA MET A 375 24.64 9.62 -12.58
C MET A 375 25.32 10.01 -13.91
N THR A 376 24.94 11.15 -14.49
CA THR A 376 25.55 11.66 -15.74
C THR A 376 27.01 12.14 -15.53
N ARG A 377 27.36 12.60 -14.31
CA ARG A 377 28.74 12.98 -13.96
C ARG A 377 29.61 11.76 -13.69
N GLU A 378 29.09 10.80 -12.94
CA GLU A 378 29.80 9.55 -12.60
C GLU A 378 30.05 8.70 -13.85
N ALA A 379 29.07 8.60 -14.77
CA ALA A 379 29.23 7.91 -16.05
C ALA A 379 30.30 8.54 -16.97
N LYS A 380 30.63 9.83 -16.80
CA LYS A 380 31.74 10.49 -17.52
C LYS A 380 33.10 10.16 -16.92
N GLU A 381 33.20 10.05 -15.60
CA GLU A 381 34.46 9.75 -14.90
C GLU A 381 34.84 8.26 -15.02
N THR A 382 33.87 7.35 -14.92
CA THR A 382 34.09 5.89 -15.08
C THR A 382 34.56 5.53 -16.50
N ARG A 383 34.14 6.31 -17.51
CA ARG A 383 34.54 6.14 -18.93
C ARG A 383 36.00 6.50 -19.20
N GLU A 384 36.62 7.32 -18.35
CA GLU A 384 38.05 7.65 -18.44
C GLU A 384 38.94 6.64 -17.71
N VAL A 385 38.41 6.00 -16.65
CA VAL A 385 39.12 4.96 -15.87
C VAL A 385 39.13 3.60 -16.60
N GLN A 386 37.99 3.18 -17.19
CA GLN A 386 37.86 1.88 -17.88
C GLN A 386 38.65 1.76 -19.20
N LYS A 387 39.19 2.88 -19.73
CA LYS A 387 40.07 2.85 -20.91
C LYS A 387 41.46 2.26 -20.61
N LYS A 388 41.82 2.03 -19.34
CA LYS A 388 43.13 1.51 -18.92
C LYS A 388 43.18 0.01 -18.59
N ASP A 389 42.08 -0.63 -18.18
CA ASP A 389 42.09 -2.05 -17.74
C ASP A 389 41.59 -3.07 -18.77
N ARG A 390 41.32 -2.65 -20.01
CA ARG A 390 40.85 -3.56 -21.06
C ARG A 390 41.99 -4.35 -21.72
N LYS A 391 42.72 -5.14 -20.93
CA LYS A 391 43.47 -6.32 -21.42
C LYS A 391 43.30 -7.44 -20.39
N THR A 392 42.87 -8.60 -20.88
CA THR A 392 42.79 -9.90 -20.18
C THR A 392 41.70 -10.08 -19.13
N LYS A 393 40.50 -10.48 -19.57
CA LYS A 393 39.91 -11.82 -19.33
C LYS A 393 38.59 -11.96 -20.12
N LYS A 394 38.46 -13.07 -20.86
CA LYS A 394 37.25 -13.50 -21.59
C LYS A 394 36.36 -14.25 -20.60
N GLY A 395 35.06 -13.94 -20.59
CA GLY A 395 34.06 -14.50 -19.69
C GLY A 395 33.75 -15.98 -19.93
N GLU A 396 33.38 -16.65 -18.85
CA GLU A 396 32.75 -17.97 -18.82
C GLU A 396 31.23 -17.73 -18.82
N GLY A 397 30.54 -18.06 -19.92
CA GLY A 397 29.08 -17.99 -20.01
C GLY A 397 28.45 -19.38 -19.87
N GLY A 398 27.34 -19.48 -19.12
CA GLY A 398 26.50 -20.69 -19.04
C GLY A 398 26.26 -21.29 -17.64
N GLN A 399 26.53 -20.57 -16.54
CA GLN A 399 26.22 -21.05 -15.18
C GLN A 399 24.79 -20.64 -14.76
N SER A 400 24.04 -21.55 -14.12
CA SER A 400 22.71 -21.26 -13.56
C SER A 400 22.81 -20.19 -12.48
N LEU A 401 21.92 -19.19 -12.53
CA LEU A 401 21.85 -18.13 -11.53
C LEU A 401 20.98 -18.50 -10.33
N GLY A 402 20.04 -19.44 -10.49
CA GLY A 402 19.17 -19.88 -9.40
C GLY A 402 17.87 -20.52 -9.88
N LYS A 403 17.13 -21.11 -8.96
CA LYS A 403 15.78 -21.64 -9.14
C LYS A 403 14.89 -21.14 -8.00
N HIS A 404 13.80 -20.49 -8.34
CA HIS A 404 12.72 -20.20 -7.40
C HIS A 404 11.58 -21.21 -7.61
N THR A 405 11.01 -21.72 -6.51
CA THR A 405 9.86 -22.63 -6.56
C THR A 405 8.79 -22.04 -5.64
N TYR A 406 7.66 -21.62 -6.21
CA TYR A 406 6.49 -21.29 -5.40
C TYR A 406 5.96 -22.56 -4.74
N GLN A 407 5.84 -22.54 -3.41
CA GLN A 407 5.31 -23.69 -2.68
C GLN A 407 3.80 -23.76 -2.85
N ASP A 408 3.26 -24.97 -3.03
CA ASP A 408 1.84 -25.19 -3.29
C ASP A 408 0.97 -24.67 -2.14
N GLU A 409 1.44 -24.79 -0.90
CA GLU A 409 0.77 -24.28 0.30
C GLU A 409 0.59 -22.76 0.25
N ILE A 410 1.64 -22.02 -0.13
CA ILE A 410 1.59 -20.55 -0.24
C ILE A 410 0.63 -20.13 -1.35
N LEU A 411 0.66 -20.82 -2.50
CA LEU A 411 -0.26 -20.52 -3.61
C LEU A 411 -1.71 -20.82 -3.24
N GLN A 412 -1.97 -21.87 -2.45
CA GLN A 412 -3.30 -22.17 -1.93
C GLN A 412 -3.80 -21.07 -0.99
N GLU A 413 -2.96 -20.60 -0.06
CA GLU A 413 -3.29 -19.54 0.88
C GLU A 413 -3.42 -18.15 0.22
N THR A 414 -2.74 -17.91 -0.90
CA THR A 414 -2.70 -16.60 -1.58
C THR A 414 -3.54 -16.54 -2.86
N GLY A 415 -4.44 -17.48 -3.12
CA GLY A 415 -5.28 -17.42 -4.34
C GLY A 415 -5.86 -18.76 -4.82
N GLY A 416 -6.00 -19.75 -3.93
CA GLY A 416 -6.61 -21.04 -4.27
C GLY A 416 -5.68 -22.02 -5.00
N GLY A 417 -4.42 -21.66 -5.26
CA GLY A 417 -3.37 -22.60 -5.67
C GLY A 417 -3.30 -22.96 -7.15
N GLU A 418 -4.10 -22.34 -8.02
CA GLU A 418 -4.17 -22.72 -9.44
C GLU A 418 -3.47 -21.72 -10.36
N TRP A 419 -2.41 -22.18 -11.04
CA TRP A 419 -1.68 -21.41 -12.06
C TRP A 419 -1.88 -22.02 -13.44
N PHE A 420 -2.35 -21.21 -14.40
CA PHE A 420 -2.63 -21.67 -15.77
C PHE A 420 -1.76 -20.98 -16.80
N PHE A 421 -1.09 -21.80 -17.62
CA PHE A 421 -0.45 -21.35 -18.84
C PHE A 421 -1.30 -21.69 -20.06
N VAL A 422 -2.01 -20.70 -20.60
CA VAL A 422 -2.94 -20.88 -21.72
C VAL A 422 -2.59 -19.93 -22.87
N SER A 423 -2.89 -20.35 -24.11
CA SER A 423 -2.73 -19.44 -25.24
C SER A 423 -3.79 -18.33 -25.18
N HIS A 424 -3.42 -17.11 -25.59
CA HIS A 424 -4.37 -15.99 -25.68
C HIS A 424 -5.62 -16.32 -26.51
N THR A 425 -5.46 -17.11 -27.58
CA THR A 425 -6.59 -17.54 -28.43
C THR A 425 -7.56 -18.44 -27.65
N ASP A 426 -7.03 -19.38 -26.86
CA ASP A 426 -7.84 -20.31 -26.09
C ASP A 426 -8.52 -19.58 -24.91
N LEU A 427 -7.81 -18.70 -24.19
CA LEU A 427 -8.38 -17.84 -23.14
C LEU A 427 -9.52 -16.97 -23.69
N ARG A 428 -9.29 -16.27 -24.81
CA ARG A 428 -10.33 -15.47 -25.48
C ARG A 428 -11.52 -16.34 -25.90
N GLY A 429 -11.29 -17.58 -26.33
CA GLY A 429 -12.36 -18.52 -26.69
C GLY A 429 -13.22 -18.92 -25.49
N ILE A 430 -12.60 -19.16 -24.34
CA ILE A 430 -13.27 -19.46 -23.07
C ILE A 430 -14.14 -18.27 -22.66
N LEU A 431 -13.57 -17.07 -22.60
CA LEU A 431 -14.27 -15.84 -22.21
C LEU A 431 -15.42 -15.51 -23.19
N TYR A 432 -15.19 -15.64 -24.50
CA TYR A 432 -16.23 -15.43 -25.51
C TYR A 432 -17.43 -16.37 -25.32
N THR A 433 -17.15 -17.65 -25.03
CA THR A 433 -18.19 -18.66 -24.81
C THR A 433 -18.96 -18.37 -23.53
N ALA A 434 -18.26 -18.01 -22.45
CA ALA A 434 -18.88 -17.62 -21.18
C ALA A 434 -19.80 -16.40 -21.35
N ALA A 435 -19.30 -15.34 -22.00
CA ALA A 435 -20.06 -14.12 -22.25
C ALA A 435 -21.31 -14.39 -23.12
N LYS A 436 -21.18 -15.15 -24.22
CA LYS A 436 -22.34 -15.55 -25.04
C LYS A 436 -23.37 -16.36 -24.25
N THR A 437 -22.91 -17.27 -23.39
CA THR A 437 -23.78 -18.13 -22.58
C THR A 437 -24.53 -17.32 -21.52
N ALA A 438 -23.88 -16.29 -20.96
CA ALA A 438 -24.50 -15.34 -20.04
C ALA A 438 -25.47 -14.35 -20.73
N GLY A 439 -25.52 -14.34 -22.07
CA GLY A 439 -26.48 -13.55 -22.85
C GLY A 439 -25.91 -12.30 -23.53
N ALA A 440 -24.58 -12.11 -23.54
CA ALA A 440 -23.96 -10.94 -24.17
C ALA A 440 -24.16 -10.93 -25.71
N ASP A 441 -24.58 -9.79 -26.27
CA ASP A 441 -24.66 -9.60 -27.71
C ASP A 441 -23.32 -9.17 -28.31
N ILE A 442 -22.46 -10.15 -28.61
CA ILE A 442 -21.17 -9.89 -29.24
C ILE A 442 -21.31 -9.79 -30.77
N ARG A 443 -20.96 -8.61 -31.31
CA ARG A 443 -20.87 -8.28 -32.74
C ARG A 443 -19.40 -8.14 -33.15
N THR A 444 -18.98 -8.80 -34.23
CA THR A 444 -17.60 -8.72 -34.75
C THR A 444 -17.56 -7.99 -36.09
N GLY A 445 -16.40 -7.44 -36.47
CA GLY A 445 -16.27 -6.61 -37.67
C GLY A 445 -17.05 -5.29 -37.58
N CYS A 446 -17.19 -4.77 -36.37
CA CYS A 446 -17.87 -3.52 -36.05
C CYS A 446 -16.85 -2.55 -35.44
N ASP A 447 -16.00 -1.96 -36.27
CA ASP A 447 -14.96 -1.05 -35.81
C ASP A 447 -15.60 0.27 -35.37
N VAL A 448 -15.26 0.71 -34.15
CA VAL A 448 -15.67 2.01 -33.60
C VAL A 448 -14.78 3.10 -34.17
N THR A 449 -15.38 4.21 -34.61
CA THR A 449 -14.69 5.33 -35.26
C THR A 449 -14.88 6.67 -34.56
N ALA A 450 -15.90 6.79 -33.71
CA ALA A 450 -16.11 7.95 -32.87
C ALA A 450 -16.97 7.56 -31.66
N ILE A 451 -16.73 8.22 -30.53
CA ILE A 451 -17.50 8.09 -29.30
C ILE A 451 -17.98 9.49 -28.92
N ASP A 452 -19.28 9.63 -28.67
CA ASP A 452 -19.89 10.84 -28.11
C ASP A 452 -20.46 10.50 -26.72
N PRO A 453 -19.70 10.79 -25.65
CA PRO A 453 -20.09 10.45 -24.27
C PRO A 453 -21.35 11.19 -23.84
N MET A 454 -21.53 12.44 -24.27
CA MET A 454 -22.65 13.29 -23.87
C MET A 454 -23.98 12.77 -24.40
N SER A 455 -23.99 12.27 -25.63
CA SER A 455 -25.18 11.64 -26.21
C SER A 455 -25.25 10.13 -25.99
N ARG A 456 -24.23 9.54 -25.34
CA ARG A 456 -24.04 8.10 -25.12
C ARG A 456 -24.10 7.30 -26.42
N GLN A 457 -23.45 7.82 -27.46
CA GLN A 457 -23.45 7.25 -28.79
C GLN A 457 -22.07 6.77 -29.21
N VAL A 458 -22.05 5.64 -29.92
CA VAL A 458 -20.86 5.09 -30.56
C VAL A 458 -21.14 4.97 -32.06
N THR A 459 -20.25 5.54 -32.87
CA THR A 459 -20.34 5.49 -34.33
C THR A 459 -19.44 4.40 -34.89
N LEU A 460 -20.03 3.45 -35.61
CA LEU A 460 -19.33 2.36 -36.28
C LEU A 460 -18.84 2.77 -37.67
N ALA A 461 -17.83 2.07 -38.19
CA ALA A 461 -17.23 2.35 -39.50
C ALA A 461 -18.22 2.23 -40.68
N ASN A 462 -19.32 1.48 -40.51
CA ASN A 462 -20.40 1.38 -41.50
C ASN A 462 -21.40 2.56 -41.44
N GLY A 463 -21.20 3.52 -40.52
CA GLY A 463 -22.08 4.66 -40.27
C GLY A 463 -23.25 4.39 -39.33
N GLU A 464 -23.37 3.17 -38.79
CA GLU A 464 -24.36 2.86 -37.76
C GLU A 464 -24.02 3.56 -36.45
N ILE A 465 -25.06 4.08 -35.79
CA ILE A 465 -24.95 4.72 -34.48
C ILE A 465 -25.63 3.80 -33.47
N VAL A 466 -24.89 3.43 -32.45
CA VAL A 466 -25.36 2.62 -31.33
C VAL A 466 -25.47 3.51 -30.10
N THR A 467 -26.55 3.39 -29.35
CA THR A 467 -26.78 4.12 -28.08
C THR A 467 -26.86 3.12 -26.95
N ALA A 468 -26.27 3.46 -25.81
CA ALA A 468 -26.27 2.63 -24.60
C ALA A 468 -26.44 3.50 -23.35
N ASP A 469 -26.72 2.87 -22.21
CA ASP A 469 -26.77 3.58 -20.92
C ASP A 469 -25.38 3.97 -20.44
N ILE A 470 -24.40 3.09 -20.70
CA ILE A 470 -22.98 3.26 -20.35
C ILE A 470 -22.13 2.82 -21.53
N ILE A 471 -21.04 3.55 -21.77
CA ILE A 471 -20.00 3.19 -22.72
C ILE A 471 -18.76 2.73 -21.94
N VAL A 472 -18.29 1.51 -22.19
CA VAL A 472 -17.04 1.00 -21.61
C VAL A 472 -15.98 0.90 -22.70
N GLY A 473 -14.96 1.74 -22.62
CA GLY A 473 -13.78 1.73 -23.49
C GLY A 473 -12.79 0.67 -23.05
N ALA A 474 -12.88 -0.52 -23.66
CA ALA A 474 -11.95 -1.63 -23.48
C ALA A 474 -11.19 -1.93 -24.79
N ASP A 475 -10.80 -0.88 -25.50
CA ASP A 475 -10.24 -0.90 -26.86
C ASP A 475 -8.70 -0.85 -26.92
N GLY A 476 -8.07 -1.01 -25.76
CA GLY A 476 -6.62 -1.06 -25.61
C GLY A 476 -5.95 0.31 -25.71
N PRO A 477 -4.61 0.36 -25.69
CA PRO A 477 -3.87 1.61 -25.53
C PRO A 477 -3.95 2.54 -26.74
N GLY A 478 -4.22 1.99 -27.93
CA GLY A 478 -4.41 2.75 -29.17
C GLY A 478 -5.87 3.00 -29.52
N GLY A 479 -6.78 2.77 -28.57
CA GLY A 479 -8.22 2.93 -28.73
C GLY A 479 -8.69 4.38 -28.71
N HIS A 480 -9.93 4.62 -29.16
CA HIS A 480 -10.56 5.94 -29.07
C HIS A 480 -11.01 6.26 -27.65
N GLY A 481 -11.24 5.24 -26.80
CA GLY A 481 -11.77 5.42 -25.45
C GLY A 481 -10.92 6.38 -24.62
N ARG A 482 -9.61 6.15 -24.62
CA ARG A 482 -8.62 6.92 -23.87
C ARG A 482 -8.55 8.39 -24.30
N GLU A 483 -8.45 8.65 -25.60
CA GLU A 483 -8.45 10.02 -26.15
C GLU A 483 -9.76 10.75 -25.87
N THR A 484 -10.88 10.02 -25.84
CA THR A 484 -12.20 10.57 -25.55
C THR A 484 -12.29 11.03 -24.09
N VAL A 485 -11.81 10.23 -23.13
CA VAL A 485 -11.78 10.60 -21.70
C VAL A 485 -10.80 11.75 -21.46
N ALA A 486 -9.60 11.70 -22.06
CA ALA A 486 -8.60 12.76 -21.90
C ALA A 486 -8.99 14.09 -22.59
N GLY A 487 -9.88 14.04 -23.59
CA GLY A 487 -10.25 15.21 -24.40
C GLY A 487 -9.16 15.67 -25.38
N HIS A 488 -8.07 14.93 -25.51
CA HIS A 488 -6.99 15.17 -26.45
C HIS A 488 -6.33 13.86 -26.91
N PRO A 489 -5.58 13.89 -28.04
CA PRO A 489 -4.83 12.71 -28.48
C PRO A 489 -3.82 12.25 -27.42
N ASP A 490 -3.65 10.94 -27.32
CA ASP A 490 -2.78 10.34 -26.31
C ASP A 490 -1.30 10.51 -26.68
N ALA A 491 -0.51 11.04 -25.75
CA ALA A 491 0.90 11.38 -25.95
C ALA A 491 1.82 10.22 -25.54
N SER A 492 1.79 9.10 -26.27
CA SER A 492 2.70 7.97 -25.98
C SER A 492 4.12 8.20 -26.48
N THR A 493 5.12 7.85 -25.65
CA THR A 493 6.55 7.95 -25.98
C THR A 493 7.24 6.60 -25.90
N PRO A 494 8.27 6.32 -26.74
CA PRO A 494 9.03 5.08 -26.63
C PRO A 494 9.73 4.93 -25.27
N ALA A 495 9.60 3.76 -24.64
CA ALA A 495 10.24 3.47 -23.35
C ALA A 495 11.71 3.04 -23.47
N GLY A 496 12.24 2.89 -24.70
CA GLY A 496 13.61 2.45 -24.96
C GLY A 496 13.84 0.93 -24.89
N ILE A 497 12.77 0.16 -24.69
CA ILE A 497 12.76 -1.31 -24.69
C ILE A 497 11.76 -1.81 -25.74
N THR A 498 12.05 -2.95 -26.36
CA THR A 498 11.15 -3.64 -27.27
C THR A 498 11.03 -5.11 -26.87
N MET A 499 9.81 -5.63 -26.92
CA MET A 499 9.51 -7.04 -26.71
C MET A 499 9.36 -7.74 -28.07
N TYR A 500 9.94 -8.92 -28.20
CA TYR A 500 9.84 -9.77 -29.38
C TYR A 500 9.16 -11.08 -28.98
N ASN A 501 7.97 -11.31 -29.53
CA ASN A 501 7.18 -12.48 -29.24
C ASN A 501 7.37 -13.55 -30.34
N ALA A 502 7.78 -14.75 -29.95
CA ALA A 502 7.88 -15.92 -30.81
C ALA A 502 7.29 -17.16 -30.14
N THR A 503 7.25 -18.26 -30.87
CA THR A 503 6.78 -19.54 -30.37
C THR A 503 7.78 -20.63 -30.71
N LEU A 504 8.02 -21.53 -29.75
CA LEU A 504 8.74 -22.77 -29.99
C LEU A 504 7.73 -23.92 -30.09
N PRO A 505 7.62 -24.60 -31.24
CA PRO A 505 6.68 -25.70 -31.41
C PRO A 505 6.99 -26.88 -30.47
N ALA A 506 5.97 -27.58 -29.97
CA ALA A 506 6.09 -28.69 -29.02
C ALA A 506 7.09 -29.78 -29.45
N LYS A 507 7.19 -30.04 -30.76
CA LYS A 507 8.18 -31.00 -31.30
C LYS A 507 9.62 -30.57 -31.07
N ALA A 508 9.89 -29.27 -31.21
CA ALA A 508 11.22 -28.72 -30.98
C ALA A 508 11.53 -28.63 -29.48
N VAL A 509 10.53 -28.40 -28.62
CA VAL A 509 10.71 -28.43 -27.15
C VAL A 509 11.32 -29.76 -26.69
N GLN A 510 10.76 -30.89 -27.14
CA GLN A 510 11.24 -32.23 -26.78
C GLN A 510 12.67 -32.53 -27.25
N GLU A 511 13.09 -31.94 -28.37
CA GLU A 511 14.45 -32.07 -28.90
C GLU A 511 15.46 -31.17 -28.15
N VAL A 512 14.97 -30.18 -27.40
CA VAL A 512 15.77 -29.11 -26.77
C VAL A 512 15.77 -29.19 -25.24
N ASP A 513 14.99 -30.07 -24.63
CA ASP A 513 15.03 -30.31 -23.18
C ASP A 513 16.42 -30.83 -22.69
N GLU A 514 17.22 -31.47 -23.55
CA GLU A 514 18.63 -31.82 -23.25
C GLU A 514 19.57 -30.59 -23.20
N ILE A 515 19.17 -29.49 -23.86
CA ILE A 515 19.96 -28.27 -24.05
C ILE A 515 19.68 -27.24 -22.93
N ARG A 516 18.47 -27.25 -22.35
CA ARG A 516 18.04 -26.33 -21.26
C ARG A 516 18.80 -26.51 -19.94
N GLY A 517 19.56 -27.60 -19.76
CA GLY A 517 20.29 -27.85 -18.51
C GLY A 517 19.39 -28.09 -17.29
N GLY A 518 18.14 -28.53 -17.52
CA GLY A 518 17.24 -28.97 -16.45
C GLY A 518 17.87 -30.09 -15.61
N PRO A 519 17.41 -30.29 -14.36
CA PRO A 519 18.04 -31.22 -13.42
C PRO A 519 18.20 -32.58 -14.09
N ALA A 520 19.44 -33.07 -14.10
CA ALA A 520 19.81 -34.33 -14.73
C ALA A 520 19.09 -35.55 -14.12
N GLU A 521 18.35 -35.38 -13.03
CA GLU A 521 17.67 -36.46 -12.33
C GLU A 521 16.32 -35.94 -11.79
N THR A 522 15.23 -36.57 -12.26
CA THR A 522 13.85 -36.59 -11.72
C THR A 522 12.97 -35.33 -11.81
N GLU A 523 11.83 -35.52 -12.49
CA GLU A 523 10.65 -34.64 -12.68
C GLU A 523 10.73 -33.51 -13.73
N VAL A 524 10.05 -33.74 -14.85
CA VAL A 524 9.64 -32.67 -15.78
C VAL A 524 8.62 -31.80 -15.05
N VAL A 525 9.03 -30.59 -14.65
CA VAL A 525 8.11 -29.60 -14.05
C VAL A 525 7.26 -29.00 -15.18
N GLN A 526 6.00 -29.42 -15.26
CA GLN A 526 5.09 -29.13 -16.38
C GLN A 526 4.79 -27.63 -16.56
N ASN A 527 5.05 -26.80 -15.54
CA ASN A 527 4.73 -25.37 -15.46
C ASN A 527 5.96 -24.48 -15.23
N ALA A 528 7.16 -24.95 -15.59
CA ALA A 528 8.38 -24.16 -15.40
C ALA A 528 8.46 -22.97 -16.36
N VAL A 529 8.91 -21.82 -15.84
CA VAL A 529 9.33 -20.64 -16.62
C VAL A 529 10.85 -20.56 -16.59
N TYR A 530 11.48 -20.54 -17.75
CA TYR A 530 12.92 -20.36 -17.88
C TYR A 530 13.24 -18.95 -18.31
N VAL A 531 14.26 -18.35 -17.68
CA VAL A 531 14.70 -16.99 -17.98
C VAL A 531 16.20 -17.00 -18.25
N TRP A 532 16.61 -16.44 -19.40
CA TRP A 532 18.00 -16.17 -19.71
C TRP A 532 18.23 -14.67 -19.68
N TYR A 533 19.28 -14.24 -18.98
CA TYR A 533 19.73 -12.86 -18.98
C TYR A 533 21.01 -12.75 -19.80
N GLY A 534 21.07 -11.74 -20.65
CA GLY A 534 22.25 -11.42 -21.45
C GLY A 534 22.54 -9.93 -21.47
N ASP A 535 23.51 -9.53 -22.30
CA ASP A 535 23.98 -8.15 -22.36
C ASP A 535 22.92 -7.21 -22.96
N GLY A 536 22.10 -6.60 -22.10
CA GLY A 536 21.04 -5.70 -22.51
C GLY A 536 19.75 -6.38 -22.94
N TYR A 537 19.58 -7.68 -22.67
CA TYR A 537 18.38 -8.42 -23.05
C TYR A 537 18.01 -9.49 -22.01
N CYS A 538 16.74 -9.90 -22.00
CA CYS A 538 16.30 -11.14 -21.38
C CYS A 538 15.39 -11.95 -22.30
N LEU A 539 15.37 -13.26 -22.11
CA LEU A 539 14.49 -14.20 -22.81
C LEU A 539 13.70 -15.01 -21.79
N TYR A 540 12.38 -14.98 -21.91
CA TYR A 540 11.46 -15.85 -21.20
C TYR A 540 11.02 -17.00 -22.09
N ASP A 541 10.85 -18.17 -21.49
CA ASP A 541 10.36 -19.39 -22.11
C ASP A 541 9.40 -20.09 -21.14
N TYR A 542 8.16 -20.25 -21.55
CA TYR A 542 7.13 -20.89 -20.72
C TYR A 542 6.13 -21.67 -21.57
N PRO A 543 5.53 -22.73 -21.01
CA PRO A 543 4.63 -23.59 -21.77
C PRO A 543 3.35 -22.87 -22.16
N MET A 544 2.69 -23.35 -23.20
CA MET A 544 1.32 -23.02 -23.61
C MET A 544 0.53 -24.32 -23.67
N ASN A 545 -0.22 -24.60 -22.60
CA ASN A 545 -1.01 -25.81 -22.46
C ASN A 545 -2.39 -25.66 -23.13
N PRO A 546 -3.02 -26.77 -23.58
CA PRO A 546 -2.54 -28.17 -23.55
C PRO A 546 -1.73 -28.57 -24.80
N LYS A 547 -1.48 -27.64 -25.74
CA LYS A 547 -0.79 -27.96 -27.01
C LYS A 547 0.69 -28.31 -26.81
N GLY A 548 1.31 -27.81 -25.73
CA GLY A 548 2.70 -28.08 -25.38
C GLY A 548 3.71 -27.27 -26.18
N ASP A 549 3.25 -26.31 -26.98
CA ASP A 549 4.12 -25.27 -27.56
C ASP A 549 4.63 -24.37 -26.42
N HIS A 550 5.76 -23.70 -26.62
CA HIS A 550 6.28 -22.73 -25.65
C HIS A 550 6.22 -21.32 -26.22
N ALA A 551 5.82 -20.34 -25.41
CA ALA A 551 5.89 -18.93 -25.76
C ALA A 551 7.29 -18.41 -25.41
N LEU A 552 7.88 -17.64 -26.33
CA LEU A 552 9.17 -16.99 -26.13
C LEU A 552 8.99 -15.48 -26.17
N HIS A 553 9.32 -14.80 -25.06
CA HIS A 553 9.34 -13.34 -25.00
C HIS A 553 10.77 -12.87 -24.82
N VAL A 554 11.29 -12.11 -25.78
CA VAL A 554 12.61 -11.49 -25.66
C VAL A 554 12.43 -9.99 -25.43
N TYR A 555 12.92 -9.47 -24.32
CA TYR A 555 13.02 -8.03 -24.09
C TYR A 555 14.43 -7.59 -24.40
N GLY A 556 14.57 -6.49 -25.13
CA GLY A 556 15.88 -5.95 -25.50
C GLY A 556 15.81 -4.47 -25.87
N PRO A 557 16.95 -3.90 -26.29
CA PRO A 557 17.00 -2.48 -26.64
C PRO A 557 16.04 -2.18 -27.81
N ASP A 558 15.39 -1.03 -27.72
CA ASP A 558 14.55 -0.51 -28.78
C ASP A 558 15.38 -0.24 -30.05
N ASP A 559 14.94 -0.83 -31.17
CA ASP A 559 15.57 -0.72 -32.48
C ASP A 559 14.97 0.40 -33.35
N GLY A 560 14.07 1.19 -32.77
CA GLY A 560 13.41 2.33 -33.40
C GLY A 560 12.27 1.96 -34.33
N GLN A 561 11.93 0.68 -34.47
CA GLN A 561 10.83 0.22 -35.32
C GLN A 561 9.59 -0.11 -34.48
N ASP A 562 8.45 0.42 -34.87
CA ASP A 562 7.17 0.02 -34.29
C ASP A 562 6.70 -1.34 -34.86
N GLY A 563 5.74 -1.95 -34.17
CA GLY A 563 5.08 -3.17 -34.60
C GLY A 563 3.81 -3.43 -33.79
N SER A 564 3.01 -4.38 -34.27
CA SER A 564 1.71 -4.76 -33.70
C SER A 564 1.56 -6.27 -33.62
N TRP A 565 0.72 -6.74 -32.70
CA TRP A 565 0.33 -8.15 -32.58
C TRP A 565 -0.26 -8.74 -33.88
N HIS A 566 -0.75 -7.89 -34.79
CA HIS A 566 -1.29 -8.30 -36.08
C HIS A 566 -0.25 -8.44 -37.19
N ASP A 567 0.99 -8.01 -36.95
CA ASP A 567 2.05 -8.08 -37.94
C ASP A 567 2.52 -9.51 -38.16
N LYS A 568 3.03 -9.78 -39.36
CA LYS A 568 3.67 -11.06 -39.64
C LYS A 568 4.99 -11.13 -38.85
N PRO A 569 5.26 -12.27 -38.18
CA PRO A 569 6.53 -12.47 -37.52
C PRO A 569 7.66 -12.48 -38.57
N THR A 570 8.62 -11.58 -38.41
CA THR A 570 9.71 -11.38 -39.38
C THR A 570 11.08 -11.24 -38.74
N VAL A 571 11.14 -11.01 -37.43
CA VAL A 571 12.41 -10.82 -36.71
C VAL A 571 13.02 -12.17 -36.38
N SER A 572 14.25 -12.43 -36.81
CA SER A 572 14.98 -13.64 -36.42
C SER A 572 15.57 -13.47 -35.02
N LEU A 573 15.16 -14.30 -34.06
CA LEU A 573 15.70 -14.27 -32.71
C LEU A 573 17.22 -14.53 -32.67
N ALA A 574 17.72 -15.44 -33.53
CA ALA A 574 19.15 -15.70 -33.63
C ALA A 574 19.95 -14.45 -34.04
N ASN A 575 19.43 -13.64 -34.96
CA ASN A 575 20.06 -12.38 -35.36
C ASN A 575 19.94 -11.30 -34.27
N LEU A 576 18.81 -11.28 -33.55
CA LEU A 576 18.55 -10.32 -32.48
C LEU A 576 19.51 -10.52 -31.30
N LEU A 577 19.68 -11.77 -30.85
CA LEU A 577 20.51 -12.09 -29.69
C LEU A 577 22.01 -12.12 -30.02
N GLY A 578 22.36 -12.34 -31.29
CA GLY A 578 23.75 -12.34 -31.76
C GLY A 578 24.56 -13.53 -31.22
N ASP A 579 25.78 -13.24 -30.73
CA ASP A 579 26.72 -14.25 -30.23
C ASP A 579 26.31 -14.72 -28.82
N VAL A 580 25.41 -15.70 -28.76
CA VAL A 580 25.00 -16.38 -27.52
C VAL A 580 25.71 -17.72 -27.34
N GLU A 581 25.59 -18.33 -26.17
CA GLU A 581 26.13 -19.66 -25.93
C GLU A 581 25.55 -20.70 -26.93
N PRO A 582 26.32 -21.74 -27.31
CA PRO A 582 25.88 -22.68 -28.36
C PRO A 582 24.53 -23.35 -28.08
N LYS A 583 24.22 -23.58 -26.80
CA LYS A 583 22.96 -24.16 -26.36
C LYS A 583 21.77 -23.24 -26.67
N LEU A 584 21.84 -21.99 -26.20
CA LEU A 584 20.83 -20.98 -26.49
C LEU A 584 20.71 -20.69 -27.99
N ALA A 585 21.83 -20.70 -28.73
CA ALA A 585 21.83 -20.50 -30.18
C ALA A 585 21.02 -21.56 -30.94
N ASN A 586 21.17 -22.84 -30.56
CA ASN A 586 20.40 -23.93 -31.15
C ASN A 586 18.91 -23.85 -30.81
N PHE A 587 18.59 -23.47 -29.57
CA PHE A 587 17.21 -23.27 -29.11
C PHE A 587 16.52 -22.17 -29.93
N VAL A 588 17.11 -20.98 -30.05
CA VAL A 588 16.47 -19.85 -30.77
C VAL A 588 16.43 -20.03 -32.29
N GLN A 589 17.26 -20.90 -32.87
CA GLN A 589 17.13 -21.29 -34.28
C GLN A 589 15.90 -22.15 -34.56
N SER A 590 15.42 -22.88 -33.54
CA SER A 590 14.25 -23.76 -33.66
C SER A 590 12.92 -23.02 -33.43
N ALA A 591 12.99 -21.80 -32.90
CA ALA A 591 11.84 -20.92 -32.69
C ALA A 591 11.30 -20.32 -33.99
N SER A 592 10.03 -19.94 -33.99
CA SER A 592 9.47 -19.13 -35.08
C SER A 592 10.18 -17.78 -35.16
N PRO A 593 10.11 -17.07 -36.31
CA PRO A 593 10.37 -15.64 -36.32
C PRO A 593 9.46 -14.94 -35.30
N ALA A 594 9.89 -13.77 -34.83
CA ALA A 594 9.19 -13.00 -33.82
C ALA A 594 8.41 -11.83 -34.42
N VAL A 595 7.31 -11.50 -33.74
CA VAL A 595 6.62 -10.22 -33.88
C VAL A 595 7.30 -9.21 -32.96
N ARG A 596 7.45 -7.97 -33.43
CA ARG A 596 8.05 -6.87 -32.66
C ARG A 596 6.96 -6.04 -32.01
N LEU A 597 7.12 -5.71 -30.73
CA LEU A 597 6.21 -4.89 -29.95
C LEU A 597 7.02 -3.88 -29.15
N ARG A 598 6.99 -2.63 -29.63
CA ARG A 598 7.72 -1.54 -28.98
C ARG A 598 7.01 -1.13 -27.69
N ILE A 599 7.76 -1.07 -26.58
CA ILE A 599 7.19 -0.65 -25.30
C ILE A 599 7.08 0.87 -25.30
N ARG A 600 5.94 1.37 -24.83
CA ARG A 600 5.61 2.79 -24.80
C ARG A 600 5.24 3.20 -23.37
N ASN A 601 5.65 4.40 -23.00
CA ASN A 601 5.12 5.11 -21.84
C ASN A 601 3.91 5.90 -22.32
N TYR A 602 2.78 5.66 -21.68
CA TYR A 602 1.54 6.40 -21.89
C TYR A 602 1.39 7.43 -20.78
N GLU A 603 0.60 8.47 -21.05
CA GLU A 603 0.23 9.44 -20.02
C GLU A 603 -0.52 8.76 -18.86
N GLU A 604 -0.36 9.24 -17.63
CA GLU A 604 -1.20 8.78 -16.54
C GLU A 604 -2.46 9.64 -16.52
N LEU A 605 -3.63 9.03 -16.71
CA LEU A 605 -4.90 9.76 -16.65
C LEU A 605 -5.36 9.88 -15.20
N GLU A 606 -5.67 11.09 -14.79
CA GLU A 606 -6.27 11.39 -13.49
C GLU A 606 -7.65 10.73 -13.36
N ASP A 607 -8.45 10.80 -14.42
CA ASP A 607 -9.76 10.17 -14.50
C ASP A 607 -9.86 9.11 -15.59
N TRP A 608 -10.55 8.03 -15.26
CA TRP A 608 -10.96 6.96 -16.17
C TRP A 608 -12.43 7.10 -16.57
N ILE A 609 -13.14 8.04 -15.95
CA ILE A 609 -14.53 8.38 -16.25
C ILE A 609 -14.52 9.68 -17.05
N HIS A 610 -15.37 9.79 -18.07
CA HIS A 610 -15.56 11.06 -18.76
C HIS A 610 -16.34 12.05 -17.89
N GLU A 611 -15.63 13.03 -17.33
CA GLU A 611 -16.09 14.02 -16.32
C GLU A 611 -17.49 14.59 -16.63
N ASP A 612 -17.71 15.17 -17.81
CA ASP A 612 -18.99 15.85 -18.11
C ASP A 612 -20.19 14.90 -18.27
N SER A 613 -19.93 13.65 -18.67
CA SER A 613 -21.00 12.71 -19.03
C SER A 613 -21.35 11.80 -17.87
N GLU A 614 -20.35 11.39 -17.09
CA GLU A 614 -20.43 10.33 -16.08
C GLU A 614 -21.14 9.06 -16.59
N ARG A 615 -21.03 8.78 -17.90
CA ARG A 615 -21.65 7.63 -18.59
C ARG A 615 -20.67 6.92 -19.51
N MET A 616 -19.40 7.27 -19.42
CA MET A 616 -18.32 6.58 -20.11
C MET A 616 -17.17 6.32 -19.15
N LEU A 617 -16.62 5.12 -19.23
CA LEU A 617 -15.52 4.60 -18.42
C LEU A 617 -14.52 3.91 -19.36
N ILE A 618 -13.23 4.01 -19.10
CA ILE A 618 -12.20 3.17 -19.75
C ILE A 618 -11.68 2.09 -18.78
N ILE A 619 -11.37 0.90 -19.30
CA ILE A 619 -10.84 -0.23 -18.52
C ILE A 619 -9.72 -0.97 -19.27
N GLY A 620 -9.03 -1.88 -18.59
CA GLY A 620 -7.93 -2.65 -19.17
C GLY A 620 -6.82 -1.75 -19.68
N GLU A 621 -6.16 -2.16 -20.77
CA GLU A 621 -5.04 -1.40 -21.33
C GLU A 621 -5.43 -0.01 -21.90
N ALA A 622 -6.72 0.33 -22.02
CA ALA A 622 -7.13 1.71 -22.33
C ALA A 622 -6.93 2.64 -21.11
N ALA A 623 -7.17 2.14 -19.90
CA ALA A 623 -7.00 2.86 -18.65
C ALA A 623 -5.56 2.74 -18.11
N HIS A 624 -5.06 1.51 -18.02
CA HIS A 624 -3.78 1.15 -17.41
C HIS A 624 -2.93 0.29 -18.37
N PRO A 625 -2.26 0.91 -19.36
CA PRO A 625 -1.50 0.16 -20.36
C PRO A 625 -0.22 -0.47 -19.79
N PHE A 626 -0.12 -1.80 -19.84
CA PHE A 626 1.06 -2.53 -19.35
C PHE A 626 2.13 -2.67 -20.45
N PRO A 627 3.41 -2.88 -20.08
CA PRO A 627 4.41 -3.38 -21.02
C PRO A 627 3.92 -4.68 -21.69
N PRO A 628 4.00 -4.78 -23.03
CA PRO A 628 3.64 -6.01 -23.73
C PRO A 628 4.36 -7.23 -23.17
N GLY A 629 3.60 -8.28 -22.81
CA GLY A 629 4.14 -9.53 -22.25
C GLY A 629 4.31 -9.54 -20.73
N SER A 630 3.81 -8.51 -20.05
CA SER A 630 3.67 -8.46 -18.60
C SER A 630 2.83 -9.60 -18.04
N LEU A 631 3.16 -10.04 -16.81
CA LEU A 631 2.45 -11.16 -16.17
C LEU A 631 1.04 -10.76 -15.73
N GLN A 632 0.88 -9.53 -15.25
CA GLN A 632 -0.36 -9.05 -14.63
C GLN A 632 -1.39 -8.49 -15.61
N THR A 633 -1.05 -8.27 -16.89
CA THR A 633 -1.92 -7.56 -17.85
C THR A 633 -3.34 -8.15 -17.92
N PHE A 634 -3.46 -9.47 -18.07
CA PHE A 634 -4.76 -10.13 -18.17
C PHE A 634 -5.46 -10.28 -16.82
N ALA A 635 -4.70 -10.45 -15.74
CA ALA A 635 -5.25 -10.48 -14.39
C ALA A 635 -5.93 -9.14 -14.06
N MET A 636 -5.26 -8.02 -14.34
CA MET A 636 -5.84 -6.68 -14.14
C MET A 636 -7.10 -6.46 -14.98
N CYS A 637 -7.15 -6.94 -16.22
CA CYS A 637 -8.36 -6.85 -17.05
C CYS A 637 -9.53 -7.68 -16.50
N LEU A 638 -9.24 -8.84 -15.89
CA LEU A 638 -10.27 -9.68 -15.26
C LEU A 638 -10.74 -9.08 -13.93
N GLU A 639 -9.82 -8.56 -13.12
CA GLU A 639 -10.14 -7.81 -11.89
C GLU A 639 -11.03 -6.61 -12.21
N ASP A 640 -10.75 -5.85 -13.28
CA ASP A 640 -11.62 -4.76 -13.72
C ASP A 640 -13.05 -5.25 -14.03
N ALA A 641 -13.18 -6.33 -14.79
CA ALA A 641 -14.49 -6.88 -15.14
C ALA A 641 -15.24 -7.38 -13.89
N ALA A 642 -14.53 -7.97 -12.93
CA ALA A 642 -15.09 -8.46 -11.67
C ALA A 642 -15.54 -7.33 -10.75
N VAL A 643 -14.70 -6.31 -10.50
CA VAL A 643 -15.09 -5.13 -9.69
C VAL A 643 -16.28 -4.41 -10.31
N LEU A 644 -16.26 -4.18 -11.63
CA LEU A 644 -17.37 -3.54 -12.31
C LEU A 644 -18.64 -4.39 -12.20
N GLY A 645 -18.55 -5.70 -12.44
CA GLY A 645 -19.68 -6.63 -12.28
C GLY A 645 -20.23 -6.64 -10.86
N LYS A 646 -19.36 -6.57 -9.85
CA LYS A 646 -19.70 -6.56 -8.44
C LYS A 646 -20.41 -5.27 -8.02
N LEU A 647 -19.86 -4.11 -8.37
CA LEU A 647 -20.51 -2.82 -8.10
C LEU A 647 -21.89 -2.74 -8.76
N PHE A 648 -22.00 -3.15 -10.03
CA PHE A 648 -23.26 -3.13 -10.76
C PHE A 648 -24.25 -4.21 -10.31
N SER A 649 -23.83 -5.23 -9.57
CA SER A 649 -24.75 -6.19 -8.95
C SER A 649 -25.66 -5.53 -7.90
N HIS A 650 -25.24 -4.38 -7.36
CA HIS A 650 -26.01 -3.57 -6.41
C HIS A 650 -26.87 -2.49 -7.07
N LEU A 651 -26.92 -2.45 -8.42
CA LEU A 651 -27.67 -1.45 -9.16
C LEU A 651 -29.18 -1.64 -8.98
N LYS A 652 -29.84 -0.58 -8.48
CA LYS A 652 -31.30 -0.50 -8.31
C LYS A 652 -31.92 0.57 -9.19
N SER A 653 -31.17 1.62 -9.55
CA SER A 653 -31.61 2.69 -10.45
C SER A 653 -30.46 3.24 -11.30
N GLU A 654 -30.78 3.79 -12.47
CA GLU A 654 -29.80 4.41 -13.39
C GLU A 654 -29.09 5.64 -12.78
N GLU A 655 -29.66 6.25 -11.74
CA GLU A 655 -29.06 7.39 -11.04
C GLU A 655 -27.79 7.01 -10.28
N GLN A 656 -27.64 5.72 -9.94
CA GLN A 656 -26.47 5.20 -9.22
C GLN A 656 -25.26 4.96 -10.14
N ILE A 657 -25.45 4.98 -11.47
CA ILE A 657 -24.41 4.65 -12.45
C ILE A 657 -23.15 5.49 -12.25
N PRO A 658 -23.18 6.84 -12.20
CA PRO A 658 -22.00 7.65 -11.93
C PRO A 658 -21.22 7.21 -10.71
N ASN A 659 -21.94 6.97 -9.62
CA ASN A 659 -21.35 6.60 -8.35
C ASN A 659 -20.56 5.29 -8.45
N PHE A 660 -21.08 4.31 -9.20
CA PHE A 660 -20.38 3.04 -9.42
C PHE A 660 -19.19 3.18 -10.37
N LEU A 661 -19.26 4.06 -11.37
CA LEU A 661 -18.11 4.31 -12.24
C LEU A 661 -16.97 4.98 -11.45
N TRP A 662 -17.28 5.99 -10.63
CA TRP A 662 -16.29 6.63 -9.76
C TRP A 662 -15.75 5.66 -8.70
N GLY A 663 -16.62 4.89 -8.05
CA GLY A 663 -16.18 3.84 -7.11
C GLY A 663 -15.30 2.78 -7.75
N PHE A 664 -15.53 2.45 -9.02
CA PHE A 664 -14.64 1.57 -9.77
C PHE A 664 -13.23 2.17 -9.90
N GLN A 665 -13.11 3.46 -10.24
CA GLN A 665 -11.82 4.15 -10.30
C GLN A 665 -11.11 4.14 -8.94
N ASP A 666 -11.82 4.49 -7.86
CA ASP A 666 -11.26 4.51 -6.49
C ASP A 666 -10.60 3.18 -6.12
N ILE A 667 -11.26 2.06 -6.45
CA ILE A 667 -10.77 0.71 -6.12
C ILE A 667 -9.58 0.32 -7.02
N ARG A 668 -9.62 0.69 -8.30
CA ARG A 668 -8.75 0.10 -9.32
C ARG A 668 -7.52 0.92 -9.64
N GLN A 669 -7.55 2.24 -9.51
CA GLN A 669 -6.49 3.11 -10.01
C GLN A 669 -5.15 2.84 -9.30
N GLU A 670 -5.13 2.87 -7.97
CA GLU A 670 -3.92 2.62 -7.19
C GLU A 670 -3.41 1.18 -7.37
N ARG A 671 -4.33 0.19 -7.38
CA ARG A 671 -4.00 -1.22 -7.60
C ARG A 671 -3.32 -1.44 -8.96
N CYS A 672 -3.87 -0.87 -10.03
CA CYS A 672 -3.32 -1.00 -11.37
C CYS A 672 -1.98 -0.26 -11.50
N LYS A 673 -1.86 0.93 -10.91
CA LYS A 673 -0.61 1.70 -10.87
C LYS A 673 0.52 0.93 -10.20
N MET A 674 0.28 0.40 -9.00
CA MET A 674 1.26 -0.41 -8.27
C MET A 674 1.73 -1.61 -9.10
N ALA A 675 0.80 -2.33 -9.74
CA ALA A 675 1.15 -3.47 -10.58
C ALA A 675 1.96 -3.05 -11.82
N GLN A 676 1.57 -1.95 -12.48
CA GLN A 676 2.25 -1.43 -13.67
C GLN A 676 3.69 -0.98 -13.35
N GLU A 677 3.90 -0.25 -12.26
CA GLU A 677 5.23 0.22 -11.85
C GLU A 677 6.20 -0.95 -11.61
N ARG A 678 5.72 -2.03 -10.95
CA ARG A 678 6.49 -3.26 -10.73
C ARG A 678 6.87 -3.95 -12.03
N GLU A 679 5.93 -4.07 -12.96
CA GLU A 679 6.15 -4.69 -14.27
C GLU A 679 7.15 -3.90 -15.13
N VAL A 680 7.08 -2.57 -15.11
CA VAL A 680 8.03 -1.68 -15.78
C VAL A 680 9.43 -1.80 -15.15
N HIS A 681 9.50 -1.79 -13.81
CA HIS A 681 10.76 -1.97 -13.10
C HIS A 681 11.41 -3.31 -13.43
N ARG A 682 10.64 -4.40 -13.44
CA ARG A 682 11.12 -5.75 -13.79
C ARG A 682 11.69 -5.80 -15.19
N ALA A 683 11.01 -5.24 -16.18
CA ALA A 683 11.49 -5.20 -17.57
C ALA A 683 12.86 -4.50 -17.68
N ARG A 684 13.10 -3.44 -16.89
CA ARG A 684 14.38 -2.73 -16.85
C ARG A 684 15.47 -3.52 -16.12
N LEU A 685 15.17 -4.04 -14.94
CA LEU A 685 16.09 -4.84 -14.12
C LEU A 685 16.62 -6.06 -14.89
N PHE A 686 15.77 -6.67 -15.72
CA PHE A 686 16.11 -7.89 -16.44
C PHE A 686 16.84 -7.67 -17.75
N THR A 687 16.81 -6.44 -18.28
CA THR A 687 17.50 -6.05 -19.52
C THR A 687 18.77 -5.22 -19.24
N LEU A 688 19.37 -5.37 -18.06
CA LEU A 688 20.64 -4.72 -17.72
C LEU A 688 21.77 -5.15 -18.67
N LYS A 689 22.65 -4.20 -18.97
CA LYS A 689 23.89 -4.47 -19.72
C LYS A 689 24.96 -5.02 -18.79
N ASN A 690 25.91 -5.75 -19.36
CA ASN A 690 27.05 -6.26 -18.59
C ASN A 690 27.77 -5.11 -17.87
N GLY A 691 27.91 -5.25 -16.56
CA GLY A 691 28.47 -4.22 -15.69
C GLY A 691 28.10 -4.46 -14.22
N PRO A 692 28.49 -3.55 -13.33
CA PRO A 692 28.30 -3.72 -11.89
C PRO A 692 26.84 -3.99 -11.49
N GLU A 693 25.88 -3.27 -12.08
CA GLU A 693 24.45 -3.44 -11.81
C GLU A 693 23.95 -4.85 -12.19
N GLN A 694 24.47 -5.40 -13.28
CA GLN A 694 24.14 -6.76 -13.72
C GLN A 694 24.81 -7.81 -12.82
N GLU A 695 26.06 -7.57 -12.40
CA GLU A 695 26.76 -8.45 -11.45
C GLU A 695 26.03 -8.49 -10.10
N GLU A 696 25.52 -7.36 -9.63
CA GLU A 696 24.72 -7.27 -8.40
C GLU A 696 23.42 -8.06 -8.51
N ARG A 697 22.63 -7.81 -9.56
CA ARG A 697 21.41 -8.58 -9.84
C ARG A 697 21.69 -10.08 -9.86
N ASP A 698 22.74 -10.49 -10.57
CA ASP A 698 23.13 -11.91 -10.65
C ASP A 698 23.55 -12.47 -9.29
N ASN A 699 24.23 -11.69 -8.44
CA ASN A 699 24.61 -12.12 -7.09
C ASN A 699 23.38 -12.31 -6.21
N VAL A 700 22.43 -11.37 -6.23
CA VAL A 700 21.15 -11.48 -5.52
C VAL A 700 20.41 -12.76 -5.93
N LEU A 701 20.28 -13.03 -7.23
CA LEU A 701 19.64 -14.25 -7.73
C LEU A 701 20.35 -15.54 -7.26
N ARG A 702 21.69 -15.52 -7.16
CA ARG A 702 22.48 -16.67 -6.67
C ARG A 702 22.34 -16.87 -5.16
N VAL A 703 22.21 -15.81 -4.38
CA VAL A 703 21.99 -15.88 -2.94
C VAL A 703 20.61 -16.49 -2.65
N LEU A 704 19.56 -16.03 -3.35
CA LEU A 704 18.19 -16.57 -3.27
C LEU A 704 18.12 -18.09 -3.49
N ASN A 705 18.99 -18.64 -4.33
CA ASN A 705 19.00 -20.08 -4.61
C ASN A 705 19.57 -20.93 -3.46
N ASN A 706 20.31 -20.34 -2.53
CA ASN A 706 21.04 -21.05 -1.47
C ASN A 706 20.43 -20.88 -0.08
N ASP A 707 19.40 -20.05 0.08
CA ASP A 707 18.80 -19.71 1.35
C ASP A 707 17.28 -19.81 1.25
N GLU A 708 16.69 -20.79 1.97
CA GLU A 708 15.24 -21.00 2.01
C GLU A 708 14.52 -19.89 2.79
N ASP A 709 15.25 -19.08 3.57
CA ASP A 709 14.74 -18.01 4.44
C ASP A 709 15.13 -16.60 3.95
N ALA A 710 15.66 -16.44 2.73
CA ALA A 710 16.05 -15.14 2.19
C ALA A 710 14.84 -14.24 1.90
N ASP A 711 14.62 -13.25 2.77
CA ASP A 711 13.67 -12.17 2.56
C ASP A 711 14.29 -11.07 1.69
N LEU A 712 13.79 -10.96 0.47
CA LEU A 712 14.22 -9.97 -0.52
C LEU A 712 13.00 -9.41 -1.22
N GLY A 713 12.70 -8.12 -1.08
CA GLY A 713 11.65 -7.48 -1.87
C GLY A 713 11.70 -7.80 -3.38
N LEU A 714 10.60 -7.52 -4.10
CA LEU A 714 10.32 -7.89 -5.50
C LEU A 714 10.28 -9.41 -5.81
N TYR A 715 10.96 -10.28 -5.04
CA TYR A 715 10.95 -11.75 -5.23
C TYR A 715 10.75 -12.56 -3.93
N SER A 716 10.50 -11.90 -2.79
CA SER A 716 10.13 -12.54 -1.53
C SER A 716 8.66 -12.94 -1.51
N LEU A 717 8.30 -13.65 -0.45
CA LEU A 717 6.95 -14.00 -0.02
C LEU A 717 5.94 -12.83 -0.04
N GLU A 718 6.39 -11.57 -0.10
CA GLU A 718 5.53 -10.40 -0.32
C GLU A 718 4.89 -10.32 -1.71
N GLU A 719 5.58 -10.78 -2.77
CA GLU A 719 5.05 -10.70 -4.13
C GLU A 719 3.80 -11.60 -4.29
N PRO A 720 3.80 -12.87 -3.85
CA PRO A 720 2.58 -13.68 -3.82
C PRO A 720 1.46 -13.08 -2.97
N ARG A 721 1.78 -12.57 -1.77
CA ARG A 721 0.77 -12.00 -0.87
C ARG A 721 0.11 -10.76 -1.47
N VAL A 722 0.89 -9.83 -2.02
CA VAL A 722 0.36 -8.55 -2.51
C VAL A 722 -0.25 -8.67 -3.91
N LEU A 723 0.27 -9.55 -4.76
CA LEU A 723 -0.28 -9.73 -6.10
C LEU A 723 -1.40 -10.76 -6.17
N PHE A 724 -1.26 -11.91 -5.51
CA PHE A 724 -2.21 -13.02 -5.67
C PHE A 724 -3.32 -13.00 -4.62
N ALA A 725 -3.06 -12.57 -3.38
CA ALA A 725 -4.07 -12.62 -2.32
C ALA A 725 -5.12 -11.49 -2.39
N TYR A 726 -5.06 -10.63 -3.41
CA TYR A 726 -6.01 -9.54 -3.59
C TYR A 726 -7.34 -10.08 -4.14
N ASP A 727 -8.41 -10.00 -3.34
CA ASP A 727 -9.77 -10.31 -3.78
C ASP A 727 -10.48 -9.04 -4.28
N CYS A 728 -10.55 -8.89 -5.59
CA CYS A 728 -11.18 -7.74 -6.22
C CYS A 728 -12.70 -7.65 -5.99
N GLU A 729 -13.42 -8.77 -5.85
CA GLU A 729 -14.86 -8.75 -5.61
C GLU A 729 -15.18 -8.33 -4.17
N GLU A 730 -14.34 -8.71 -3.21
CA GLU A 730 -14.42 -8.23 -1.83
C GLU A 730 -14.24 -6.71 -1.76
N GLN A 731 -13.25 -6.15 -2.45
CA GLN A 731 -13.04 -4.70 -2.51
C GLN A 731 -14.25 -3.94 -3.08
N GLY A 732 -14.90 -4.50 -4.12
CA GLY A 732 -16.15 -3.96 -4.64
C GLY A 732 -17.30 -4.00 -3.63
N GLU A 733 -17.36 -5.06 -2.80
CA GLU A 733 -18.35 -5.19 -1.73
C GLU A 733 -18.10 -4.20 -0.59
N GLU A 734 -16.85 -4.07 -0.14
CA GLU A 734 -16.44 -3.15 0.92
C GLU A 734 -16.72 -1.70 0.55
N TRP A 735 -16.41 -1.30 -0.70
CA TRP A 735 -16.72 0.03 -1.19
C TRP A 735 -18.24 0.28 -1.21
N TRP A 736 -19.04 -0.70 -1.66
CA TRP A 736 -20.50 -0.59 -1.64
C TRP A 736 -21.04 -0.41 -0.22
N GLN A 737 -20.54 -1.20 0.74
CA GLN A 737 -20.95 -1.12 2.14
C GLN A 737 -20.55 0.22 2.80
N SER A 738 -19.35 0.71 2.47
CA SER A 738 -18.78 1.91 3.06
C SER A 738 -19.37 3.19 2.47
N TRP A 739 -19.53 3.26 1.14
CA TRP A 739 -19.84 4.50 0.42
C TRP A 739 -21.15 4.42 -0.37
N GLY A 740 -21.41 3.29 -1.02
CA GLY A 740 -22.61 3.09 -1.84
C GLY A 740 -23.92 3.17 -1.05
N LEU A 741 -24.00 2.49 0.10
CA LEU A 741 -25.17 2.50 0.97
C LEU A 741 -25.46 3.86 1.63
N LEU A 742 -24.41 4.63 1.95
CA LEU A 742 -24.56 5.97 2.55
C LEU A 742 -25.27 6.93 1.60
N ARG A 743 -24.91 6.91 0.31
CA ARG A 743 -25.56 7.74 -0.72
C ARG A 743 -26.99 7.27 -1.05
N GLU A 744 -27.28 5.97 -0.99
CA GLU A 744 -28.66 5.49 -1.22
C GLU A 744 -29.63 6.02 -0.15
N ARG A 745 -29.19 6.10 1.12
CA ARG A 745 -30.03 6.61 2.22
C ARG A 745 -30.25 8.11 2.18
N SER A 746 -29.25 8.89 1.77
CA SER A 746 -29.42 10.34 1.62
C SER A 746 -30.44 10.68 0.51
N HIS A 747 -30.46 9.91 -0.58
CA HIS A 747 -31.45 10.07 -1.65
C HIS A 747 -32.88 9.66 -1.26
N GLN A 748 -33.05 8.60 -0.44
CA GLN A 748 -34.39 8.21 0.04
C GLN A 748 -35.04 9.27 0.94
N THR A 749 -34.25 10.00 1.73
CA THR A 749 -34.74 11.02 2.67
C THR A 749 -35.30 12.25 1.94
N ARG A 750 -34.78 12.59 0.75
CA ARG A 750 -35.21 13.75 -0.06
C ARG A 750 -36.57 13.61 -0.76
N THR A 751 -37.14 12.41 -0.86
CA THR A 751 -38.40 12.17 -1.58
C THR A 751 -39.66 12.34 -0.73
N LYS A 752 -39.52 12.60 0.58
CA LYS A 752 -40.66 12.87 1.48
C LYS A 752 -40.60 14.30 2.04
N ASP A 753 -41.58 15.10 1.59
CA ASP A 753 -42.07 16.38 2.12
C ASP A 753 -41.32 17.70 1.79
N GLY A 754 -41.95 18.47 0.89
CA GLY A 754 -42.21 19.93 0.99
C GLY A 754 -41.05 20.92 1.07
N GLU A 755 -40.94 21.82 0.08
CA GLU A 755 -40.09 23.02 0.13
C GLU A 755 -40.26 23.79 1.46
N VAL A 756 -39.22 23.78 2.31
CA VAL A 756 -39.10 24.72 3.42
C VAL A 756 -38.10 25.80 3.04
N LYS A 757 -38.59 27.00 2.71
CA LYS A 757 -37.76 28.22 2.59
C LYS A 757 -37.65 28.88 3.95
N VAL A 758 -36.50 28.79 4.60
CA VAL A 758 -36.19 29.57 5.81
C VAL A 758 -35.35 30.77 5.40
N ALA A 759 -35.93 31.97 5.50
CA ALA A 759 -35.18 33.23 5.39
C ALA A 759 -34.86 33.72 6.82
N MET A 760 -33.59 33.75 7.20
CA MET A 760 -33.16 34.17 8.52
C MET A 760 -32.77 35.64 8.52
N HIS A 761 -33.47 36.45 9.33
CA HIS A 761 -33.16 37.85 9.56
C HIS A 761 -32.55 38.00 10.96
N VAL A 762 -31.33 38.52 11.06
CA VAL A 762 -30.63 38.75 12.33
C VAL A 762 -30.27 40.22 12.46
N GLU A 763 -30.67 40.84 13.57
CA GLU A 763 -30.35 42.23 13.93
C GLU A 763 -29.50 42.23 15.20
N VAL A 764 -28.33 42.89 15.15
CA VAL A 764 -27.34 42.89 16.25
C VAL A 764 -27.08 44.33 16.71
N LYS A 765 -27.14 44.56 18.03
CA LYS A 765 -26.76 45.83 18.67
C LYS A 765 -25.64 45.61 19.68
N ALA A 766 -24.62 46.47 19.62
CA ALA A 766 -23.48 46.40 20.51
C ALA A 766 -23.76 47.04 21.88
N ALA A 767 -23.49 46.31 22.96
CA ALA A 767 -23.41 46.84 24.31
C ALA A 767 -21.94 47.12 24.65
N HIS A 768 -21.57 48.40 24.76
CA HIS A 768 -20.31 48.80 25.36
C HIS A 768 -20.56 49.12 26.83
N SER A 769 -19.79 48.54 27.72
CA SER A 769 -19.69 48.97 29.11
C SER A 769 -18.37 49.69 29.34
N SER A 770 -18.50 50.91 29.86
CA SER A 770 -17.47 51.89 30.27
C SER A 770 -16.62 51.45 31.45
#